data_AF-A0A9E6E1A8-F1
#
_entry.id   AF-A0A9E6E1A8-F1
#
_cell.length_a   1.000
_cell.length_b   1.000
_cell.length_c   1.000
_cell.angle_alpha   90.00
_cell.angle_beta   90.00
_cell.angle_gamma   90.00
#
_symmetry.space_group_name_H-M   'P 1'
#
loop_
_entity.id
_entity.type
_entity.pdbx_description
1 polymer ?
#
loop_
_entity_poly.entity_id
_entity_poly.type
_entity_poly.pdbx_seq_one_letter_code
_entity_poly.pdbx_strand_id
1 'polypeptide(L)'
;MKDATITPQVQQAPEAVKTVLKQFNSYDEPCLVLLYCDAEQEVVNAAFKQVLEQNRCEASNWISLEKHLRFCHLFCNYQNANFFAFDLTDILSQQGYQAKVSLFRHHCLCQPEDTYRWNVTQLRDLLETDDLVAINDFCDTRHWQGISQYIDADREARVIAEEGEDEAEVLSPDPHGEEIPAPLQQISPFILHLPQGEALWHYVLTGEFDAPMPLEECLLDLDSVLVVLHAKKHSPSFYRHLLRTCDYDSVPPQHEILACLSDALRPLYQVLLAELHDQHHQDCFLRVLDIFFHLFDQQDLPNVWREILTKDEETACLSALEFERRYTQPSEALDNAICPRAKRNIDHIIDSLDHFYTCDHDEYQEIERVFGSNRHAFDHQQWQRDEEEQQTRCRLIGAILLNLNHDVGLFDGDTDALLKWVSDGLHQDVYSEIKRHCGRQPEHLQAWLINESNNGLTALVEELSSILKHEMDRDAQSELGVIQPKYDLFSSIGPFRLMLATCYWLYKANQDSFAKRVILLSMEFAPQATIESMSRLYRSGFQGFALPELRCTFFTTLHEMGVPDADLSAFHISIAVQYDESELEALVHRYVECDHSERNRWNLAINKLGSYERDYFYLNVHRLHSEISTPLRDFRPTVVRELMSVVVKDGHDVDVHTLADAALRFLDGELSFRCYQRLTHEYVDVEQFDLPPYCYRKNAPKILPQILVDPDLTSQLRWIQLFCCQSTALKFIGLTFFRRHSTHNNPLQTQLLEQVFFEQLLHEDALSFSDRQTIELDDLTPEWLEYWHQYQRQMARKIKRL
;
A
#
# COMPACT_ATOMS: atom_id res chain seq x y z
N MET A 1 25.02 -7.31 -36.48
CA MET A 1 23.62 -7.79 -36.62
C MET A 1 22.84 -6.97 -37.66
N LYS A 2 23.33 -6.81 -38.91
CA LYS A 2 22.76 -5.81 -39.84
C LYS A 2 21.44 -6.18 -40.54
N ASP A 3 20.87 -7.38 -40.31
CA ASP A 3 19.66 -7.86 -41.00
C ASP A 3 18.53 -8.34 -40.07
N ALA A 4 18.59 -8.09 -38.75
CA ALA A 4 17.49 -8.40 -37.84
C ALA A 4 16.42 -7.30 -37.94
N THR A 5 15.40 -7.51 -38.78
CA THR A 5 14.27 -6.58 -38.95
C THR A 5 13.10 -7.03 -38.08
N ILE A 6 12.85 -6.30 -36.97
CA ILE A 6 11.61 -6.45 -36.18
C ILE A 6 10.44 -6.03 -37.08
N THR A 7 9.42 -6.89 -37.22
CA THR A 7 8.29 -6.56 -38.12
C THR A 7 7.42 -5.43 -37.56
N PRO A 8 6.76 -4.61 -38.41
CA PRO A 8 5.84 -3.55 -37.96
C PRO A 8 4.68 -4.06 -37.08
N GLN A 9 4.35 -5.35 -37.17
CA GLN A 9 3.30 -5.99 -36.37
C GLN A 9 3.68 -6.12 -34.89
N VAL A 10 4.98 -6.26 -34.57
CA VAL A 10 5.45 -6.27 -33.17
C VAL A 10 5.31 -4.90 -32.53
N GLN A 11 5.36 -3.83 -33.31
CA GLN A 11 5.25 -2.46 -32.82
C GLN A 11 3.83 -2.10 -32.33
N GLN A 12 2.79 -2.80 -32.78
CA GLN A 12 1.40 -2.58 -32.37
C GLN A 12 0.94 -3.46 -31.19
N ALA A 13 1.88 -4.12 -30.49
CA ALA A 13 1.62 -5.13 -29.46
C ALA A 13 0.73 -6.29 -29.95
N PRO A 14 1.27 -7.51 -30.15
CA PRO A 14 0.43 -8.67 -30.48
C PRO A 14 -0.69 -8.88 -29.45
N GLU A 15 -1.82 -9.46 -29.84
CA GLU A 15 -2.98 -9.63 -28.93
C GLU A 15 -2.65 -10.38 -27.63
N ALA A 16 -1.70 -11.33 -27.68
CA ALA A 16 -1.20 -12.02 -26.49
C ALA A 16 -0.48 -11.06 -25.52
N VAL A 17 0.26 -10.09 -26.05
CA VAL A 17 0.91 -9.04 -25.26
C VAL A 17 -0.11 -8.03 -24.76
N LYS A 18 -1.02 -7.53 -25.60
CA LYS A 18 -2.10 -6.62 -25.15
C LYS A 18 -2.94 -7.22 -24.03
N THR A 19 -3.19 -8.53 -24.10
CA THR A 19 -3.91 -9.25 -23.05
C THR A 19 -3.14 -9.22 -21.73
N VAL A 20 -1.80 -9.24 -21.76
CA VAL A 20 -0.93 -9.13 -20.58
C VAL A 20 -0.78 -7.69 -20.11
N LEU A 21 -0.64 -6.72 -21.01
CA LEU A 21 -0.49 -5.31 -20.65
C LEU A 21 -1.76 -4.71 -20.04
N LYS A 22 -2.94 -5.27 -20.38
CA LYS A 22 -4.22 -4.94 -19.74
C LYS A 22 -4.35 -5.50 -18.32
N GLN A 23 -3.37 -6.30 -17.89
CA GLN A 23 -3.23 -6.84 -16.55
C GLN A 23 -2.33 -6.02 -15.63
N PHE A 24 -2.09 -4.76 -15.99
CA PHE A 24 -1.36 -3.86 -15.10
C PHE A 24 -2.31 -2.75 -14.69
N ASN A 25 -2.57 -2.66 -13.39
CA ASN A 25 -3.40 -1.68 -12.75
C ASN A 25 -2.65 -0.35 -12.62
N SER A 26 -3.35 0.72 -12.24
CA SER A 26 -2.77 2.07 -12.11
C SER A 26 -1.69 2.21 -11.04
N TYR A 27 -1.33 1.15 -10.31
CA TYR A 27 -0.29 1.12 -9.27
C TYR A 27 0.82 0.10 -9.56
N ASP A 28 0.71 -0.67 -10.63
CA ASP A 28 1.69 -1.69 -10.96
C ASP A 28 2.91 -1.08 -11.66
N GLU A 29 4.11 -1.47 -11.24
CA GLU A 29 5.37 -1.05 -11.84
C GLU A 29 6.21 -2.24 -12.36
N PRO A 30 5.65 -3.13 -13.21
CA PRO A 30 6.35 -4.30 -13.71
C PRO A 30 7.50 -3.91 -14.64
N CYS A 31 8.54 -4.71 -14.64
CA CYS A 31 9.58 -4.68 -15.66
C CYS A 31 9.09 -5.47 -16.88
N LEU A 32 8.90 -4.78 -18.01
CA LEU A 32 8.65 -5.42 -19.30
C LEU A 32 9.99 -5.90 -19.88
N VAL A 33 10.08 -7.18 -20.24
CA VAL A 33 11.31 -7.80 -20.71
C VAL A 33 11.11 -8.31 -22.13
N LEU A 34 11.99 -7.88 -23.04
CA LEU A 34 12.13 -8.44 -24.38
C LEU A 34 13.48 -9.16 -24.49
N LEU A 35 13.44 -10.43 -24.86
CA LEU A 35 14.61 -11.25 -25.13
C LEU A 35 14.71 -11.55 -26.62
N TYR A 36 15.80 -11.09 -27.24
CA TYR A 36 16.22 -11.57 -28.55
C TYR A 36 17.27 -12.67 -28.37
N CYS A 37 16.96 -13.91 -28.77
CA CYS A 37 17.90 -15.02 -28.65
C CYS A 37 17.74 -16.08 -29.76
N ASP A 38 18.88 -16.56 -30.28
CA ASP A 38 18.96 -17.62 -31.29
C ASP A 38 18.88 -19.06 -30.73
N ALA A 39 18.84 -19.21 -29.41
CA ALA A 39 18.66 -20.49 -28.73
C ALA A 39 17.25 -21.09 -28.90
N GLU A 40 17.18 -22.42 -28.81
CA GLU A 40 15.93 -23.17 -28.74
C GLU A 40 15.17 -22.90 -27.43
N GLN A 41 13.84 -23.05 -27.45
CA GLN A 41 12.99 -22.65 -26.33
C GLN A 41 13.26 -23.42 -25.04
N GLU A 42 13.66 -24.69 -25.11
CA GLU A 42 14.02 -25.47 -23.92
C GLU A 42 15.24 -24.88 -23.20
N VAL A 43 16.24 -24.43 -23.97
CA VAL A 43 17.45 -23.80 -23.45
C VAL A 43 17.13 -22.45 -22.80
N VAL A 44 16.29 -21.65 -23.47
CA VAL A 44 15.83 -20.36 -22.93
C VAL A 44 15.03 -20.54 -21.65
N ASN A 45 14.13 -21.51 -21.58
CA ASN A 45 13.33 -21.79 -20.39
C ASN A 45 14.20 -22.29 -19.23
N ALA A 46 15.20 -23.12 -19.50
CA ALA A 46 16.14 -23.59 -18.47
C ALA A 46 16.99 -22.43 -17.91
N ALA A 47 17.53 -21.58 -18.78
CA ALA A 47 18.26 -20.38 -18.37
C ALA A 47 17.36 -19.43 -17.57
N PHE A 48 16.15 -19.17 -18.06
CA PHE A 48 15.18 -18.30 -17.39
C PHE A 48 14.82 -18.81 -15.99
N LYS A 49 14.50 -20.10 -15.83
CA LYS A 49 14.19 -20.70 -14.53
C LYS A 49 15.37 -20.59 -13.56
N GLN A 50 16.58 -20.85 -14.04
CA GLN A 50 17.79 -20.72 -13.23
C GLN A 50 17.98 -19.28 -12.73
N VAL A 51 17.81 -18.28 -13.60
CA VAL A 51 17.95 -16.86 -13.24
C VAL A 51 16.89 -16.43 -12.23
N LEU A 52 15.64 -16.89 -12.39
CA LEU A 52 14.56 -16.59 -11.44
C LEU A 52 14.85 -17.17 -10.05
N GLU A 53 15.31 -18.42 -9.97
CA GLU A 53 15.69 -19.08 -8.71
C GLU A 53 16.89 -18.38 -8.03
N GLN A 54 17.89 -17.96 -8.82
CA GLN A 54 19.09 -17.29 -8.30
C GLN A 54 18.80 -15.88 -7.77
N ASN A 55 17.93 -15.14 -8.47
CA ASN A 55 17.67 -13.73 -8.18
C ASN A 55 16.38 -13.47 -7.38
N ARG A 56 15.68 -14.54 -6.94
CA ARG A 56 14.39 -14.46 -6.22
C ARG A 56 13.40 -13.52 -6.90
N CYS A 57 13.28 -13.68 -8.22
CA CYS A 57 12.43 -12.86 -9.06
C CYS A 57 11.16 -13.63 -9.45
N GLU A 58 10.03 -12.94 -9.46
CA GLU A 58 8.78 -13.47 -10.01
C GLU A 58 8.54 -12.90 -11.39
N ALA A 59 8.33 -13.77 -12.38
CA ALA A 59 8.14 -13.37 -13.76
C ALA A 59 7.13 -14.26 -14.47
N SER A 60 6.48 -13.70 -15.49
CA SER A 60 5.57 -14.43 -16.35
C SER A 60 6.30 -15.44 -17.24
N ASN A 61 5.55 -16.40 -17.76
CA ASN A 61 6.05 -17.25 -18.85
C ASN A 61 6.39 -16.41 -20.09
N TRP A 62 7.29 -16.93 -20.93
CA TRP A 62 7.63 -16.33 -22.22
C TRP A 62 6.45 -16.36 -23.20
N ILE A 63 6.10 -15.21 -23.74
CA ILE A 63 5.26 -15.04 -24.92
C ILE A 63 6.20 -14.98 -26.13
N SER A 64 6.08 -15.93 -27.05
CA SER A 64 6.82 -15.91 -28.31
C SER A 64 6.21 -14.85 -29.23
N LEU A 65 6.99 -13.83 -29.60
CA LEU A 65 6.57 -12.78 -30.53
C LEU A 65 6.98 -13.13 -31.96
N GLU A 66 8.25 -13.54 -32.12
CA GLU A 66 8.82 -14.02 -33.38
C GLU A 66 9.83 -15.14 -33.10
N LYS A 67 10.39 -15.78 -34.15
CA LYS A 67 11.31 -16.93 -34.02
C LYS A 67 12.44 -16.73 -33.00
N HIS A 68 12.95 -15.51 -32.89
CA HIS A 68 14.05 -15.16 -31.99
C HIS A 68 13.66 -14.14 -30.93
N LEU A 69 12.41 -13.66 -30.92
CA LEU A 69 11.96 -12.58 -30.04
C LEU A 69 10.88 -13.07 -29.08
N ARG A 70 11.12 -12.85 -27.79
CA ARG A 70 10.25 -13.31 -26.71
C ARG A 70 9.98 -12.16 -25.76
N PHE A 71 8.83 -12.21 -25.09
CA PHE A 71 8.38 -11.20 -24.14
C PHE A 71 7.95 -11.84 -22.83
N CYS A 72 8.28 -11.22 -21.71
CA CYS A 72 7.68 -11.52 -20.41
C CYS A 72 7.59 -10.24 -19.57
N HIS A 73 6.93 -10.33 -18.42
CA HIS A 73 6.98 -9.30 -17.39
C HIS A 73 7.53 -9.86 -16.08
N LEU A 74 8.08 -8.97 -15.26
CA LEU A 74 8.87 -9.29 -14.06
C LEU A 74 8.50 -8.31 -12.95
N PHE A 75 8.21 -8.81 -11.74
CA PHE A 75 8.07 -7.99 -10.54
C PHE A 75 9.34 -8.13 -9.69
N CYS A 76 10.11 -7.06 -9.61
CA CYS A 76 11.31 -7.02 -8.79
C CYS A 76 11.78 -5.58 -8.51
N ASN A 77 12.68 -5.42 -7.54
CA ASN A 77 13.38 -4.16 -7.30
C ASN A 77 14.47 -3.91 -8.37
N TYR A 78 15.06 -2.71 -8.39
CA TYR A 78 16.04 -2.31 -9.40
C TYR A 78 17.33 -3.16 -9.41
N GLN A 79 17.79 -3.64 -8.24
CA GLN A 79 18.99 -4.49 -8.14
C GLN A 79 18.72 -5.85 -8.79
N ASN A 80 17.58 -6.45 -8.46
CA ASN A 80 17.14 -7.73 -9.00
C ASN A 80 16.87 -7.66 -10.51
N ALA A 81 16.34 -6.54 -11.02
CA ALA A 81 16.16 -6.32 -12.46
C ALA A 81 17.50 -6.31 -13.22
N ASN A 82 18.52 -5.67 -12.64
CA ASN A 82 19.87 -5.66 -13.19
C ASN A 82 20.47 -7.07 -13.20
N PHE A 83 20.47 -7.76 -12.05
CA PHE A 83 21.03 -9.12 -11.98
C PHE A 83 20.29 -10.08 -12.91
N PHE A 84 18.96 -10.02 -12.97
CA PHE A 84 18.17 -10.81 -13.89
C PHE A 84 18.61 -10.64 -15.35
N ALA A 85 18.72 -9.40 -15.84
CA ALA A 85 19.01 -9.14 -17.24
C ALA A 85 20.43 -9.59 -17.63
N PHE A 86 21.43 -9.29 -16.79
CA PHE A 86 22.82 -9.68 -17.04
C PHE A 86 23.04 -11.19 -16.90
N ASP A 87 22.51 -11.83 -15.84
CA ASP A 87 22.66 -13.27 -15.62
C ASP A 87 21.99 -14.08 -16.75
N LEU A 88 20.83 -13.63 -17.23
CA LEU A 88 20.14 -14.27 -18.35
C LEU A 88 20.98 -14.21 -19.63
N THR A 89 21.55 -13.05 -19.95
CA THR A 89 22.45 -12.92 -21.11
C THR A 89 23.75 -13.70 -20.93
N ASP A 90 24.31 -13.74 -19.73
CA ASP A 90 25.58 -14.43 -19.44
C ASP A 90 25.42 -15.94 -19.56
N ILE A 91 24.36 -16.51 -18.97
CA ILE A 91 24.08 -17.95 -19.06
C ILE A 91 23.90 -18.38 -20.52
N LEU A 92 23.13 -17.62 -21.30
CA LEU A 92 22.90 -17.92 -22.72
C LEU A 92 24.17 -17.75 -23.56
N SER A 93 24.97 -16.71 -23.29
CA SER A 93 26.23 -16.45 -23.98
C SER A 93 27.30 -17.50 -23.67
N GLN A 94 27.39 -17.96 -22.41
CA GLN A 94 28.29 -19.04 -21.99
C GLN A 94 27.95 -20.37 -22.69
N GLN A 95 26.68 -20.58 -23.04
CA GLN A 95 26.21 -21.73 -23.81
C GLN A 95 26.40 -21.57 -25.33
N GLY A 96 26.98 -20.45 -25.77
CA GLY A 96 27.34 -20.18 -27.17
C GLY A 96 26.24 -19.54 -28.01
N TYR A 97 25.16 -19.06 -27.38
CA TYR A 97 24.03 -18.41 -28.06
C TYR A 97 24.18 -16.90 -28.06
N GLN A 98 23.62 -16.25 -29.08
CA GLN A 98 23.50 -14.80 -29.13
C GLN A 98 22.23 -14.40 -28.38
N ALA A 99 22.38 -13.68 -27.26
CA ALA A 99 21.28 -13.19 -26.46
C ALA A 99 21.41 -11.69 -26.21
N LYS A 100 20.32 -10.95 -26.44
CA LYS A 100 20.18 -9.56 -26.02
C LYS A 100 18.88 -9.35 -25.24
N VAL A 101 18.95 -8.60 -24.15
CA VAL A 101 17.81 -8.33 -23.26
C VAL A 101 17.54 -6.83 -23.19
N SER A 102 16.31 -6.45 -23.53
CA SER A 102 15.78 -5.10 -23.28
C SER A 102 14.79 -5.18 -22.12
N LEU A 103 15.05 -4.45 -21.05
CA LEU A 103 14.22 -4.40 -19.86
C LEU A 103 13.76 -2.97 -19.63
N PHE A 104 12.44 -2.76 -19.56
CA PHE A 104 11.83 -1.44 -19.42
C PHE A 104 10.80 -1.48 -18.29
N ARG A 105 11.05 -0.76 -17.20
CA ARG A 105 10.11 -0.64 -16.07
C ARG A 105 8.90 0.18 -16.50
N HIS A 106 7.72 -0.29 -16.17
CA HIS A 106 6.49 0.46 -16.35
C HIS A 106 6.34 1.50 -15.22
N HIS A 107 5.96 2.73 -15.59
CA HIS A 107 5.57 3.75 -14.63
C HIS A 107 4.06 3.84 -14.58
N CYS A 108 3.50 3.79 -13.37
CA CYS A 108 2.08 3.85 -13.06
C CYS A 108 1.30 5.06 -13.61
N LEU A 109 1.99 6.08 -14.13
CA LEU A 109 1.40 7.29 -14.73
C LEU A 109 1.30 7.23 -16.26
N CYS A 110 1.84 6.17 -16.88
CA CYS A 110 1.83 5.97 -18.33
C CYS A 110 0.89 4.82 -18.70
N GLN A 111 0.48 4.73 -19.96
CA GLN A 111 -0.23 3.54 -20.44
C GLN A 111 0.76 2.38 -20.65
N PRO A 112 0.47 1.16 -20.15
CA PRO A 112 1.32 -0.02 -20.38
C PRO A 112 1.65 -0.29 -21.86
N GLU A 113 0.69 -0.04 -22.75
CA GLU A 113 0.87 -0.19 -24.20
C GLU A 113 1.94 0.76 -24.76
N ASP A 114 2.01 1.99 -24.24
CA ASP A 114 3.05 2.94 -24.61
C ASP A 114 4.42 2.47 -24.09
N THR A 115 4.48 1.95 -22.86
CA THR A 115 5.72 1.38 -22.29
C THR A 115 6.25 0.19 -23.10
N TYR A 116 5.36 -0.69 -23.56
CA TYR A 116 5.75 -1.80 -24.44
C TYR A 116 6.34 -1.29 -25.77
N ARG A 117 5.72 -0.28 -26.39
CA ARG A 117 6.23 0.34 -27.62
C ARG A 117 7.61 0.97 -27.41
N TRP A 118 7.83 1.60 -26.26
CA TRP A 118 9.13 2.14 -25.89
C TRP A 118 10.17 1.04 -25.71
N ASN A 119 9.80 -0.09 -25.08
CA ASN A 119 10.67 -1.26 -24.94
C ASN A 119 11.04 -1.90 -26.29
N VAL A 120 10.10 -1.99 -27.23
CA VAL A 120 10.39 -2.45 -28.60
C VAL A 120 11.38 -1.51 -29.30
N THR A 121 11.25 -0.20 -29.08
CA THR A 121 12.16 0.80 -29.64
C THR A 121 13.55 0.69 -29.02
N GLN A 122 13.64 0.55 -27.69
CA GLN A 122 14.89 0.31 -26.96
C GLN A 122 15.59 -0.97 -27.45
N LEU A 123 14.84 -2.06 -27.64
CA LEU A 123 15.42 -3.29 -28.18
C LEU A 123 15.97 -3.08 -29.59
N ARG A 124 15.24 -2.39 -30.47
CA ARG A 124 15.70 -2.15 -31.84
C ARG A 124 17.03 -1.41 -31.86
N ASP A 125 17.18 -0.40 -31.02
CA ASP A 125 18.42 0.37 -30.90
C ASP A 125 19.54 -0.51 -30.31
N LEU A 126 19.23 -1.34 -29.31
CA LEU A 126 20.15 -2.32 -28.73
C LEU A 126 20.64 -3.35 -29.76
N LEU A 127 19.81 -3.78 -30.72
CA LEU A 127 20.24 -4.71 -31.78
C LEU A 127 21.31 -4.10 -32.71
N GLU A 128 21.46 -2.77 -32.75
CA GLU A 128 22.47 -2.07 -33.55
C GLU A 128 23.81 -1.86 -32.82
N THR A 129 23.88 -2.07 -31.50
CA THR A 129 25.09 -1.89 -30.68
C THR A 129 25.83 -3.21 -30.43
N ASP A 130 26.99 -3.14 -29.76
CA ASP A 130 27.72 -4.31 -29.25
C ASP A 130 27.25 -4.72 -27.83
N ASP A 131 26.41 -3.91 -27.17
CA ASP A 131 25.92 -4.17 -25.82
C ASP A 131 24.93 -5.35 -25.80
N LEU A 132 24.93 -6.12 -24.71
CA LEU A 132 24.05 -7.29 -24.55
C LEU A 132 22.74 -6.95 -23.83
N VAL A 133 22.75 -5.92 -23.00
CA VAL A 133 21.63 -5.56 -22.12
C VAL A 133 21.36 -4.07 -22.24
N ALA A 134 20.08 -3.70 -22.38
CA ALA A 134 19.61 -2.34 -22.18
C ALA A 134 18.54 -2.34 -21.09
N ILE A 135 18.74 -1.53 -20.05
CA ILE A 135 17.80 -1.40 -18.93
C ILE A 135 17.33 0.04 -18.84
N ASN A 136 16.03 0.23 -18.73
CA ASN A 136 15.41 1.49 -18.38
C ASN A 136 14.49 1.25 -17.18
N ASP A 137 15.04 1.42 -15.98
CA ASP A 137 14.38 1.21 -14.69
C ASP A 137 14.01 2.51 -13.98
N PHE A 138 14.12 3.64 -14.70
CA PHE A 138 13.98 5.01 -14.20
C PHE A 138 14.95 5.40 -13.05
N CYS A 139 15.99 4.60 -12.78
CA CYS A 139 16.98 4.88 -11.73
C CYS A 139 18.19 5.69 -12.22
N ASP A 140 18.46 5.74 -13.55
CA ASP A 140 19.46 6.66 -14.11
C ASP A 140 18.93 8.09 -14.17
N THR A 141 19.01 8.76 -13.02
CA THR A 141 18.64 10.17 -12.83
C THR A 141 19.53 11.15 -13.60
N ARG A 142 20.66 10.71 -14.20
CA ARG A 142 21.60 11.58 -14.92
C ARG A 142 21.27 11.74 -16.41
N HIS A 143 20.47 10.85 -17.00
CA HIS A 143 20.09 10.87 -18.42
C HIS A 143 18.57 10.71 -18.64
N TRP A 144 17.79 11.55 -17.98
CA TRP A 144 16.32 11.60 -18.09
C TRP A 144 15.76 11.99 -19.47
N GLN A 145 16.54 11.89 -20.56
CA GLN A 145 16.03 12.05 -21.93
C GLN A 145 15.35 10.77 -22.45
N GLY A 146 15.29 9.70 -21.67
CA GLY A 146 14.76 8.41 -22.10
C GLY A 146 13.28 8.38 -22.46
N ILE A 147 12.37 9.09 -21.77
CA ILE A 147 10.93 9.05 -22.08
C ILE A 147 10.55 10.11 -23.14
N SER A 148 11.12 11.31 -23.08
CA SER A 148 10.73 12.44 -23.94
C SER A 148 10.85 12.11 -25.42
N GLN A 149 11.94 11.42 -25.80
CA GLN A 149 12.17 10.95 -27.17
C GLN A 149 11.08 9.99 -27.67
N TYR A 150 10.44 9.23 -26.78
CA TYR A 150 9.36 8.32 -27.15
C TYR A 150 7.98 8.98 -27.10
N ILE A 151 7.74 9.92 -26.18
CA ILE A 151 6.50 10.72 -26.10
C ILE A 151 6.37 11.64 -27.33
N ASP A 152 7.45 12.28 -27.76
CA ASP A 152 7.43 13.19 -28.92
C ASP A 152 7.15 12.42 -30.23
N ALA A 153 7.68 11.20 -30.37
CA ALA A 153 7.38 10.30 -31.49
C ALA A 153 5.92 9.81 -31.49
N ASP A 154 5.31 9.67 -30.31
CA ASP A 154 3.91 9.28 -30.14
C ASP A 154 2.93 10.40 -30.49
N ARG A 155 3.28 11.66 -30.15
CA ARG A 155 2.50 12.84 -30.54
C ARG A 155 2.46 13.03 -32.06
N GLU A 156 3.55 12.80 -32.77
CA GLU A 156 3.58 12.86 -34.24
C GLU A 156 2.70 11.77 -34.89
N ALA A 157 2.60 10.58 -34.29
CA ALA A 157 1.81 9.46 -34.82
C ALA A 157 0.29 9.62 -34.58
N ARG A 158 -0.14 10.19 -33.45
CA ARG A 158 -1.56 10.40 -33.13
C ARG A 158 -2.22 11.49 -33.98
N VAL A 159 -1.47 12.55 -34.32
CA VAL A 159 -1.94 13.63 -35.22
C VAL A 159 -2.24 13.12 -36.64
N ILE A 160 -1.62 12.02 -37.07
CA ILE A 160 -1.86 11.40 -38.39
C ILE A 160 -3.08 10.46 -38.38
N ALA A 161 -3.46 9.93 -37.22
CA ALA A 161 -4.58 8.98 -37.09
C ALA A 161 -5.95 9.66 -36.90
N GLU A 162 -5.97 10.88 -36.34
CA GLU A 162 -7.21 11.64 -36.07
C GLU A 162 -7.82 12.31 -37.31
N GLU A 163 -7.16 12.29 -38.48
CA GLU A 163 -7.73 12.79 -39.74
C GLU A 163 -8.55 11.72 -40.52
N GLY A 164 -8.81 10.54 -39.94
CA GLY A 164 -9.20 9.34 -40.69
C GLY A 164 -10.61 8.77 -40.58
N GLU A 165 -11.37 8.93 -39.48
CA GLU A 165 -12.58 8.13 -39.27
C GLU A 165 -13.73 8.92 -38.62
N ASP A 166 -14.62 9.46 -39.47
CA ASP A 166 -16.00 9.80 -39.14
C ASP A 166 -16.94 8.77 -39.80
N GLU A 167 -18.06 8.51 -39.11
CA GLU A 167 -19.26 7.71 -39.50
C GLU A 167 -19.35 6.26 -38.97
N ALA A 168 -20.19 6.08 -37.94
CA ALA A 168 -20.91 4.83 -37.69
C ALA A 168 -22.39 5.11 -37.40
N GLU A 169 -23.25 4.36 -38.10
CA GLU A 169 -24.72 4.45 -38.15
C GLU A 169 -25.40 4.10 -36.82
N VAL A 170 -26.45 4.86 -36.49
CA VAL A 170 -27.37 4.60 -35.37
C VAL A 170 -28.59 3.84 -35.89
N LEU A 171 -28.88 2.67 -35.29
CA LEU A 171 -30.14 1.94 -35.48
C LEU A 171 -31.20 2.42 -34.47
N SER A 172 -32.42 2.62 -34.98
CA SER A 172 -33.60 3.18 -34.28
C SER A 172 -34.27 2.21 -33.29
N PRO A 173 -34.97 2.70 -32.24
CA PRO A 173 -35.74 1.86 -31.31
C PRO A 173 -37.19 1.62 -31.76
N ASP A 174 -37.72 0.45 -31.38
CA ASP A 174 -39.09 -0.01 -31.62
C ASP A 174 -40.09 0.66 -30.64
N PRO A 175 -41.31 1.05 -31.05
CA PRO A 175 -42.26 1.75 -30.19
C PRO A 175 -43.35 0.77 -29.71
N HIS A 176 -43.26 0.32 -28.44
CA HIS A 176 -44.38 0.03 -27.52
C HIS A 176 -43.93 -0.88 -26.35
N GLY A 177 -44.03 -0.39 -25.11
CA GLY A 177 -43.81 -1.14 -23.87
C GLY A 177 -43.21 -0.23 -22.81
N GLU A 178 -43.56 -0.41 -21.54
CA GLU A 178 -43.12 0.43 -20.40
C GLU A 178 -41.60 0.72 -20.42
N GLU A 179 -41.19 1.91 -19.95
CA GLU A 179 -39.77 2.31 -19.91
C GLU A 179 -38.97 1.34 -19.04
N ILE A 180 -38.36 0.32 -19.66
CA ILE A 180 -37.47 -0.61 -18.98
C ILE A 180 -36.33 0.22 -18.36
N PRO A 181 -36.05 0.09 -17.05
CA PRO A 181 -34.99 0.86 -16.40
C PRO A 181 -33.64 0.71 -17.12
N ALA A 182 -32.90 1.82 -17.27
CA ALA A 182 -31.66 1.84 -18.05
C ALA A 182 -30.61 0.78 -17.61
N PRO A 183 -30.38 0.52 -16.31
CA PRO A 183 -29.48 -0.56 -15.89
C PRO A 183 -29.95 -1.96 -16.29
N LEU A 184 -31.27 -2.19 -16.30
CA LEU A 184 -31.88 -3.44 -16.73
C LEU A 184 -31.77 -3.61 -18.25
N GLN A 185 -31.87 -2.53 -19.03
CA GLN A 185 -31.58 -2.57 -20.47
C GLN A 185 -30.11 -2.91 -20.77
N GLN A 186 -29.17 -2.46 -19.94
CA GLN A 186 -27.74 -2.73 -20.13
C GLN A 186 -27.37 -4.21 -19.93
N ILE A 187 -28.11 -4.94 -19.08
CA ILE A 187 -27.90 -6.38 -18.86
C ILE A 187 -28.70 -7.27 -19.83
N SER A 188 -29.70 -6.72 -20.52
CA SER A 188 -30.54 -7.45 -21.49
C SER A 188 -29.74 -8.25 -22.54
N PRO A 189 -28.70 -7.69 -23.20
CA PRO A 189 -27.91 -8.43 -24.19
C PRO A 189 -27.19 -9.65 -23.59
N PHE A 190 -26.84 -9.60 -22.30
CA PHE A 190 -26.22 -10.72 -21.61
C PHE A 190 -27.22 -11.87 -21.43
N ILE A 191 -28.43 -11.56 -20.92
CA ILE A 191 -29.47 -12.56 -20.63
C ILE A 191 -30.06 -13.15 -21.91
N LEU A 192 -30.36 -12.34 -22.92
CA LEU A 192 -30.95 -12.80 -24.19
C LEU A 192 -30.11 -13.85 -24.92
N HIS A 193 -28.78 -13.85 -24.71
CA HIS A 193 -27.87 -14.78 -25.36
C HIS A 193 -27.54 -16.02 -24.51
N LEU A 194 -28.07 -16.13 -23.29
CA LEU A 194 -27.98 -17.37 -22.50
C LEU A 194 -28.77 -18.52 -23.18
N PRO A 195 -28.53 -19.78 -22.81
CA PRO A 195 -29.44 -20.88 -23.13
C PRO A 195 -30.88 -20.51 -22.75
N GLN A 196 -31.82 -20.62 -23.70
CA GLN A 196 -33.22 -20.17 -23.53
C GLN A 196 -33.37 -18.68 -23.17
N GLY A 197 -32.41 -17.84 -23.59
CA GLY A 197 -32.30 -16.44 -23.19
C GLY A 197 -33.52 -15.56 -23.51
N GLU A 198 -34.25 -15.82 -24.61
CA GLU A 198 -35.50 -15.12 -24.92
C GLU A 198 -36.60 -15.42 -23.88
N ALA A 199 -36.74 -16.68 -23.46
CA ALA A 199 -37.70 -17.08 -22.44
C ALA A 199 -37.28 -16.61 -21.04
N LEU A 200 -35.96 -16.64 -20.73
CA LEU A 200 -35.43 -16.10 -19.47
C LEU A 200 -35.62 -14.59 -19.38
N TRP A 201 -35.41 -13.86 -20.48
CA TRP A 201 -35.64 -12.42 -20.52
C TRP A 201 -37.11 -12.07 -20.35
N HIS A 202 -38.01 -12.84 -20.98
CA HIS A 202 -39.45 -12.70 -20.77
C HIS A 202 -39.84 -12.96 -19.31
N TYR A 203 -39.26 -13.98 -18.68
CA TYR A 203 -39.45 -14.30 -17.27
C TYR A 203 -38.95 -13.19 -16.34
N VAL A 204 -37.78 -12.60 -16.61
CA VAL A 204 -37.27 -11.45 -15.86
C VAL A 204 -38.28 -10.30 -15.87
N LEU A 205 -38.82 -9.95 -17.04
CA LEU A 205 -39.75 -8.82 -17.18
C LEU A 205 -41.16 -9.10 -16.64
N THR A 206 -41.71 -10.29 -16.88
CA THR A 206 -43.15 -10.56 -16.66
C THR A 206 -43.44 -11.55 -15.54
N GLY A 207 -42.46 -12.39 -15.19
CA GLY A 207 -42.63 -13.52 -14.26
C GLY A 207 -43.26 -14.74 -14.92
N GLU A 208 -43.66 -14.64 -16.20
CA GLU A 208 -44.17 -15.75 -16.99
C GLU A 208 -43.02 -16.38 -17.78
N PHE A 209 -42.90 -17.70 -17.72
CA PHE A 209 -41.90 -18.47 -18.45
C PHE A 209 -42.58 -19.38 -19.47
N ASP A 210 -42.45 -19.06 -20.76
CA ASP A 210 -43.05 -19.81 -21.86
C ASP A 210 -41.95 -20.46 -22.72
N ALA A 211 -41.55 -21.67 -22.31
CA ALA A 211 -40.58 -22.49 -23.03
C ALA A 211 -41.00 -23.97 -23.04
N PRO A 212 -40.44 -24.81 -23.92
CA PRO A 212 -40.80 -26.24 -24.01
C PRO A 212 -40.43 -27.07 -22.78
N MET A 213 -39.58 -26.54 -21.90
CA MET A 213 -39.05 -27.22 -20.71
C MET A 213 -39.34 -26.38 -19.45
N PRO A 214 -39.40 -26.99 -18.25
CA PRO A 214 -39.63 -26.29 -16.99
C PRO A 214 -38.53 -25.26 -16.69
N LEU A 215 -38.88 -24.18 -15.98
CA LEU A 215 -37.94 -23.12 -15.58
C LEU A 215 -36.76 -23.68 -14.78
N GLU A 216 -37.01 -24.62 -13.88
CA GLU A 216 -35.97 -25.23 -13.04
C GLU A 216 -34.92 -25.97 -13.89
N GLU A 217 -35.35 -26.66 -14.95
CA GLU A 217 -34.42 -27.33 -15.87
C GLU A 217 -33.64 -26.31 -16.71
N CYS A 218 -34.26 -25.20 -17.13
CA CYS A 218 -33.57 -24.12 -17.84
C CYS A 218 -32.52 -23.42 -17.00
N LEU A 219 -32.81 -23.17 -15.73
CA LEU A 219 -31.88 -22.54 -14.82
C LEU A 219 -30.67 -23.44 -14.54
N LEU A 220 -30.88 -24.77 -14.41
CA LEU A 220 -29.78 -25.74 -14.27
C LEU A 220 -28.85 -25.80 -15.49
N ASP A 221 -29.35 -25.55 -16.70
CA ASP A 221 -28.51 -25.49 -17.91
C ASP A 221 -27.50 -24.31 -17.85
N LEU A 222 -27.76 -23.30 -17.02
CA LEU A 222 -26.90 -22.12 -16.86
C LEU A 222 -25.63 -22.40 -16.05
N ASP A 223 -25.62 -23.43 -15.20
CA ASP A 223 -24.45 -23.83 -14.38
C ASP A 223 -23.19 -24.02 -15.26
N SER A 224 -23.37 -24.48 -16.51
CA SER A 224 -22.26 -24.69 -17.45
C SER A 224 -21.71 -23.41 -18.13
N VAL A 225 -22.29 -22.23 -17.88
CA VAL A 225 -21.97 -20.98 -18.57
C VAL A 225 -20.91 -20.18 -17.81
N LEU A 226 -19.79 -19.87 -18.49
CA LEU A 226 -18.75 -19.00 -17.94
C LEU A 226 -19.11 -17.52 -18.13
N VAL A 227 -19.49 -16.84 -17.03
CA VAL A 227 -20.00 -15.45 -17.01
C VAL A 227 -19.11 -14.48 -17.81
N VAL A 228 -17.79 -14.51 -17.61
CA VAL A 228 -16.88 -13.56 -18.28
C VAL A 228 -16.79 -13.78 -19.78
N LEU A 229 -16.66 -15.03 -20.21
CA LEU A 229 -16.56 -15.36 -21.63
C LEU A 229 -17.86 -15.02 -22.35
N HIS A 230 -19.00 -15.27 -21.68
CA HIS A 230 -20.31 -14.93 -22.19
C HIS A 230 -20.50 -13.41 -22.31
N ALA A 231 -20.19 -12.66 -21.25
CA ALA A 231 -20.27 -11.19 -21.25
C ALA A 231 -19.35 -10.58 -22.31
N LYS A 232 -18.09 -11.01 -22.41
CA LYS A 232 -17.13 -10.49 -23.40
C LYS A 232 -17.65 -10.58 -24.83
N LYS A 233 -18.35 -11.68 -25.14
CA LYS A 233 -18.83 -11.99 -26.49
C LYS A 233 -20.17 -11.33 -26.82
N HIS A 234 -21.09 -11.28 -25.86
CA HIS A 234 -22.49 -10.93 -26.11
C HIS A 234 -22.95 -9.63 -25.41
N SER A 235 -22.24 -9.15 -24.40
CA SER A 235 -22.50 -7.87 -23.73
C SER A 235 -21.19 -7.15 -23.33
N PRO A 236 -20.46 -6.54 -24.29
CA PRO A 236 -19.14 -5.94 -24.03
C PRO A 236 -19.16 -4.78 -23.02
N SER A 237 -20.27 -4.06 -22.90
CA SER A 237 -20.47 -3.02 -21.88
C SER A 237 -20.53 -3.62 -20.48
N PHE A 238 -21.35 -4.65 -20.28
CA PHE A 238 -21.44 -5.39 -19.02
C PHE A 238 -20.13 -6.09 -18.67
N TYR A 239 -19.42 -6.64 -19.67
CA TYR A 239 -18.08 -7.21 -19.47
C TYR A 239 -17.07 -6.19 -18.93
N ARG A 240 -17.01 -4.99 -19.53
CA ARG A 240 -16.11 -3.93 -19.04
C ARG A 240 -16.51 -3.44 -17.65
N HIS A 241 -17.81 -3.36 -17.36
CA HIS A 241 -18.32 -3.04 -16.03
C HIS A 241 -17.87 -4.09 -15.02
N LEU A 242 -18.13 -5.37 -15.29
CA LEU A 242 -17.73 -6.50 -14.44
C LEU A 242 -16.22 -6.49 -14.16
N LEU A 243 -15.37 -6.27 -15.18
CA LEU A 243 -13.92 -6.18 -14.97
C LEU A 243 -13.50 -4.98 -14.10
N ARG A 244 -14.09 -3.79 -14.33
CA ARG A 244 -13.82 -2.61 -13.50
C ARG A 244 -14.26 -2.77 -12.07
N THR A 245 -15.27 -3.60 -11.82
CA THR A 245 -15.83 -3.79 -10.49
C THR A 245 -15.08 -4.83 -9.68
N CYS A 246 -14.48 -5.82 -10.33
CA CYS A 246 -13.68 -6.81 -9.64
C CYS A 246 -12.24 -6.33 -9.38
N ASP A 247 -11.85 -5.11 -9.80
CA ASP A 247 -10.49 -4.54 -9.69
C ASP A 247 -9.36 -5.48 -10.16
N TYR A 248 -9.67 -6.41 -11.06
CA TYR A 248 -8.72 -7.39 -11.57
C TYR A 248 -8.09 -6.97 -12.88
N ASP A 249 -6.80 -7.20 -12.90
CA ASP A 249 -5.90 -7.12 -14.02
C ASP A 249 -6.15 -8.20 -15.10
N SER A 250 -6.69 -9.37 -14.75
CA SER A 250 -6.92 -10.45 -15.71
C SER A 250 -8.39 -10.87 -15.79
N VAL A 251 -8.74 -11.85 -16.64
CA VAL A 251 -10.10 -12.42 -16.66
C VAL A 251 -10.32 -13.13 -15.32
N PRO A 252 -11.16 -12.59 -14.42
CA PRO A 252 -11.30 -13.15 -13.08
C PRO A 252 -11.91 -14.56 -13.18
N PRO A 253 -11.42 -15.54 -12.42
CA PRO A 253 -12.08 -16.82 -12.26
C PRO A 253 -13.48 -16.60 -11.65
N GLN A 254 -14.40 -17.50 -11.97
CA GLN A 254 -15.83 -17.34 -11.68
C GLN A 254 -16.14 -17.17 -10.18
N HIS A 255 -15.35 -17.78 -9.29
CA HIS A 255 -15.51 -17.63 -7.84
C HIS A 255 -15.10 -16.24 -7.30
N GLU A 256 -14.19 -15.52 -7.96
CA GLU A 256 -13.81 -14.14 -7.57
C GLU A 256 -14.88 -13.13 -8.02
N ILE A 257 -15.49 -13.36 -9.19
CA ILE A 257 -16.62 -12.55 -9.65
C ILE A 257 -17.81 -12.70 -8.70
N LEU A 258 -18.03 -13.91 -8.18
CA LEU A 258 -19.05 -14.16 -7.19
C LEU A 258 -18.84 -13.26 -5.97
N ALA A 259 -17.61 -13.12 -5.46
CA ALA A 259 -17.27 -12.26 -4.33
C ALA A 259 -17.64 -10.78 -4.59
N CYS A 260 -17.39 -10.28 -5.80
CA CYS A 260 -17.68 -8.88 -6.20
C CYS A 260 -19.06 -8.69 -6.86
N LEU A 261 -19.93 -9.72 -6.85
CA LEU A 261 -21.18 -9.70 -7.60
C LEU A 261 -22.11 -8.56 -7.17
N SER A 262 -22.11 -8.22 -5.88
CA SER A 262 -22.85 -7.07 -5.34
C SER A 262 -22.50 -5.79 -6.05
N ASP A 263 -21.22 -5.54 -6.29
CA ASP A 263 -20.79 -4.30 -6.89
C ASP A 263 -21.06 -4.32 -8.40
N ALA A 264 -20.91 -5.47 -9.05
CA ALA A 264 -21.21 -5.62 -10.46
C ALA A 264 -22.71 -5.36 -10.74
N LEU A 265 -23.59 -5.77 -9.83
CA LEU A 265 -25.04 -5.55 -9.91
C LEU A 265 -25.51 -4.29 -9.17
N ARG A 266 -24.60 -3.48 -8.61
CA ARG A 266 -24.92 -2.22 -7.89
C ARG A 266 -25.82 -1.26 -8.67
N PRO A 267 -25.54 -0.96 -9.96
CA PRO A 267 -26.41 -0.09 -10.74
C PRO A 267 -27.84 -0.65 -10.88
N LEU A 268 -27.99 -1.97 -10.85
CA LEU A 268 -29.27 -2.66 -11.02
C LEU A 268 -30.10 -2.56 -9.74
N TYR A 269 -29.55 -2.96 -8.59
CA TYR A 269 -30.31 -2.94 -7.34
C TYR A 269 -30.55 -1.51 -6.83
N GLN A 270 -29.65 -0.55 -7.10
CA GLN A 270 -29.87 0.85 -6.73
C GLN A 270 -31.07 1.48 -7.43
N VAL A 271 -31.47 0.95 -8.60
CA VAL A 271 -32.63 1.43 -9.35
C VAL A 271 -33.86 0.58 -9.07
N LEU A 272 -33.74 -0.75 -9.09
CA LEU A 272 -34.88 -1.65 -8.91
C LEU A 272 -35.34 -1.77 -7.44
N LEU A 273 -34.47 -1.50 -6.47
CA LEU A 273 -34.80 -1.51 -5.04
C LEU A 273 -34.94 -0.09 -4.45
N ALA A 274 -34.99 0.95 -5.31
CA ALA A 274 -35.06 2.35 -4.87
C ALA A 274 -36.39 2.72 -4.20
N GLU A 275 -37.50 2.22 -4.73
CA GLU A 275 -38.84 2.50 -4.22
C GLU A 275 -39.27 1.43 -3.21
N LEU A 276 -39.59 1.89 -2.00
CA LEU A 276 -40.12 1.04 -0.95
C LEU A 276 -41.48 0.47 -1.38
N HIS A 277 -41.59 -0.87 -1.38
CA HIS A 277 -42.81 -1.65 -1.66
C HIS A 277 -43.21 -1.79 -3.15
N ASP A 278 -42.30 -1.51 -4.08
CA ASP A 278 -42.49 -1.90 -5.48
C ASP A 278 -42.20 -3.40 -5.66
N GLN A 279 -43.22 -4.22 -5.39
CA GLN A 279 -43.14 -5.67 -5.51
C GLN A 279 -42.72 -6.11 -6.92
N HIS A 280 -43.07 -5.35 -7.96
CA HIS A 280 -42.77 -5.70 -9.33
C HIS A 280 -41.27 -5.56 -9.62
N HIS A 281 -40.66 -4.42 -9.25
CA HIS A 281 -39.21 -4.23 -9.43
C HIS A 281 -38.37 -5.11 -8.49
N GLN A 282 -38.85 -5.35 -7.26
CA GLN A 282 -38.21 -6.27 -6.32
C GLN A 282 -38.20 -7.71 -6.86
N ASP A 283 -39.34 -8.21 -7.33
CA ASP A 283 -39.43 -9.54 -7.93
C ASP A 283 -38.59 -9.62 -9.22
N CYS A 284 -38.55 -8.54 -10.02
CA CYS A 284 -37.70 -8.47 -11.22
C CYS A 284 -36.22 -8.62 -10.87
N PHE A 285 -35.75 -7.91 -9.84
CA PHE A 285 -34.37 -8.02 -9.37
C PHE A 285 -34.05 -9.43 -8.86
N LEU A 286 -34.94 -10.02 -8.05
CA LEU A 286 -34.76 -11.38 -7.54
C LEU A 286 -34.63 -12.42 -8.65
N ARG A 287 -35.39 -12.29 -9.75
CA ARG A 287 -35.27 -13.18 -10.91
C ARG A 287 -33.93 -13.04 -11.63
N VAL A 288 -33.40 -11.81 -11.72
CA VAL A 288 -32.03 -11.60 -12.25
C VAL A 288 -31.00 -12.26 -11.32
N LEU A 289 -31.16 -12.11 -10.00
CA LEU A 289 -30.25 -12.71 -9.03
C LEU A 289 -30.32 -14.25 -9.05
N ASP A 290 -31.50 -14.86 -9.26
CA ASP A 290 -31.65 -16.31 -9.46
C ASP A 290 -30.85 -16.80 -10.67
N ILE A 291 -30.91 -16.07 -11.79
CA ILE A 291 -30.12 -16.37 -12.98
C ILE A 291 -28.62 -16.34 -12.64
N PHE A 292 -28.14 -15.32 -11.92
CA PHE A 292 -26.75 -15.26 -11.50
C PHE A 292 -26.36 -16.37 -10.51
N PHE A 293 -27.22 -16.72 -9.56
CA PHE A 293 -26.98 -17.82 -8.63
C PHE A 293 -26.70 -19.14 -9.37
N HIS A 294 -27.48 -19.44 -10.40
CA HIS A 294 -27.24 -20.60 -11.27
C HIS A 294 -25.99 -20.45 -12.15
N LEU A 295 -25.74 -19.25 -12.70
CA LEU A 295 -24.48 -18.97 -13.41
C LEU A 295 -23.23 -19.12 -12.54
N PHE A 296 -23.35 -19.21 -11.22
CA PHE A 296 -22.26 -19.50 -10.28
C PHE A 296 -22.36 -20.90 -9.66
N ASP A 297 -22.94 -21.87 -10.38
CA ASP A 297 -23.07 -23.27 -9.94
C ASP A 297 -23.80 -23.41 -8.60
N GLN A 298 -24.72 -22.49 -8.30
CA GLN A 298 -25.48 -22.47 -7.04
C GLN A 298 -24.57 -22.42 -5.81
N GLN A 299 -23.38 -21.81 -5.94
CA GLN A 299 -22.52 -21.47 -4.82
C GLN A 299 -23.17 -20.39 -3.95
N ASP A 300 -22.86 -20.40 -2.65
CA ASP A 300 -23.47 -19.47 -1.72
C ASP A 300 -23.17 -18.02 -2.12
N LEU A 301 -24.21 -17.18 -2.16
CA LEU A 301 -24.02 -15.76 -2.46
C LEU A 301 -23.28 -15.04 -1.32
N PRO A 302 -22.44 -14.02 -1.62
CA PRO A 302 -21.78 -13.20 -0.61
C PRO A 302 -22.73 -12.58 0.42
N ASN A 303 -22.26 -12.37 1.65
CA ASN A 303 -23.09 -11.85 2.75
C ASN A 303 -23.67 -10.46 2.46
N VAL A 304 -22.98 -9.65 1.66
CA VAL A 304 -23.46 -8.35 1.20
C VAL A 304 -24.87 -8.46 0.58
N TRP A 305 -25.19 -9.57 -0.09
CA TRP A 305 -26.54 -9.80 -0.61
C TRP A 305 -27.58 -10.03 0.47
N ARG A 306 -27.24 -10.71 1.55
CA ARG A 306 -28.13 -10.86 2.70
C ARG A 306 -28.44 -9.50 3.30
N GLU A 307 -27.42 -8.66 3.50
CA GLU A 307 -27.62 -7.29 4.01
C GLU A 307 -28.47 -6.43 3.09
N ILE A 308 -28.23 -6.49 1.77
CA ILE A 308 -29.02 -5.73 0.78
C ILE A 308 -30.49 -6.19 0.78
N LEU A 309 -30.74 -7.49 0.89
CA LEU A 309 -32.07 -8.07 0.68
C LEU A 309 -32.90 -8.23 1.96
N THR A 310 -32.26 -8.27 3.15
CA THR A 310 -32.92 -8.57 4.43
C THR A 310 -32.77 -7.47 5.49
N LYS A 311 -32.30 -6.27 5.11
CA LYS A 311 -31.82 -5.22 6.04
C LYS A 311 -32.80 -4.82 7.16
N ASP A 312 -34.09 -4.62 6.86
CA ASP A 312 -35.13 -4.23 7.83
C ASP A 312 -36.49 -4.85 7.46
N GLU A 313 -37.34 -5.22 8.43
CA GLU A 313 -38.68 -5.82 8.15
C GLU A 313 -39.58 -4.95 7.25
N GLU A 314 -39.40 -3.63 7.26
CA GLU A 314 -40.18 -2.69 6.44
C GLU A 314 -39.63 -2.49 5.01
N THR A 315 -38.37 -2.86 4.75
CA THR A 315 -37.70 -2.63 3.46
C THR A 315 -37.12 -3.90 2.83
N ALA A 316 -37.19 -5.03 3.53
CA ALA A 316 -36.65 -6.31 3.10
C ALA A 316 -37.42 -6.86 1.89
N CYS A 317 -36.65 -7.29 0.89
CA CYS A 317 -37.20 -8.01 -0.27
C CYS A 317 -37.54 -9.46 0.10
N LEU A 318 -36.82 -10.02 1.09
CA LEU A 318 -36.92 -11.41 1.52
C LEU A 318 -36.78 -11.50 3.04
N SER A 319 -37.38 -12.52 3.66
CA SER A 319 -37.01 -12.89 5.02
C SER A 319 -35.62 -13.54 5.06
N ALA A 320 -34.89 -13.43 6.17
CA ALA A 320 -33.59 -14.10 6.33
C ALA A 320 -33.68 -15.61 6.12
N LEU A 321 -34.78 -16.25 6.58
CA LEU A 321 -35.02 -17.67 6.37
C LEU A 321 -35.19 -18.01 4.88
N GLU A 322 -35.83 -17.13 4.13
CA GLU A 322 -36.06 -17.33 2.70
C GLU A 322 -34.79 -17.09 1.87
N PHE A 323 -33.95 -16.13 2.27
CA PHE A 323 -32.61 -15.96 1.71
C PHE A 323 -31.78 -17.25 1.89
N GLU A 324 -31.69 -17.76 3.13
CA GLU A 324 -30.93 -18.98 3.41
C GLU A 324 -31.47 -20.21 2.66
N ARG A 325 -32.79 -20.31 2.47
CA ARG A 325 -33.39 -21.41 1.68
C ARG A 325 -33.08 -21.29 0.18
N ARG A 326 -32.95 -20.06 -0.33
CA ARG A 326 -32.90 -19.78 -1.77
C ARG A 326 -31.47 -19.70 -2.31
N TYR A 327 -30.54 -19.16 -1.52
CA TYR A 327 -29.19 -18.82 -1.99
C TYR A 327 -28.06 -19.45 -1.16
N THR A 328 -28.39 -20.34 -0.22
CA THR A 328 -27.40 -21.08 0.58
C THR A 328 -27.57 -22.59 0.35
N GLN A 329 -26.47 -23.30 0.09
CA GLN A 329 -26.50 -24.77 -0.06
C GLN A 329 -26.83 -25.47 1.27
N PRO A 330 -27.71 -26.49 1.28
CA PRO A 330 -28.03 -27.24 2.50
C PRO A 330 -26.80 -27.99 3.02
N SER A 331 -26.41 -27.73 4.27
CA SER A 331 -25.31 -28.43 4.96
C SER A 331 -25.86 -29.25 6.11
N GLU A 332 -25.96 -30.57 5.95
CA GLU A 332 -26.24 -31.48 7.06
C GLU A 332 -24.96 -31.66 7.90
N ALA A 333 -25.01 -31.20 9.15
CA ALA A 333 -23.99 -31.53 10.15
C ALA A 333 -24.25 -32.94 10.71
N LEU A 334 -23.20 -33.72 10.93
CA LEU A 334 -23.28 -34.89 11.81
C LEU A 334 -23.31 -34.41 13.26
N ASP A 335 -24.12 -35.06 14.11
CA ASP A 335 -24.21 -34.75 15.54
C ASP A 335 -22.80 -34.69 16.17
N ASN A 336 -22.39 -33.50 16.62
CA ASN A 336 -21.14 -33.16 17.31
C ASN A 336 -19.87 -32.84 16.48
N ALA A 337 -19.97 -32.49 15.19
CA ALA A 337 -18.81 -32.01 14.41
C ALA A 337 -19.09 -30.70 13.67
N ILE A 338 -18.07 -29.86 13.50
CA ILE A 338 -18.11 -28.76 12.54
C ILE A 338 -18.34 -29.36 11.14
N CYS A 339 -19.31 -28.82 10.40
CA CYS A 339 -19.59 -29.31 9.05
C CYS A 339 -18.37 -29.10 8.12
N PRO A 340 -18.16 -29.93 7.09
CA PRO A 340 -17.00 -29.81 6.20
C PRO A 340 -16.84 -28.42 5.57
N ARG A 341 -17.95 -27.70 5.34
CA ARG A 341 -17.96 -26.32 4.84
C ARG A 341 -17.38 -25.35 5.87
N ALA A 342 -17.91 -25.35 7.09
CA ALA A 342 -17.39 -24.51 8.16
C ALA A 342 -15.91 -24.85 8.45
N LYS A 343 -15.52 -26.12 8.35
CA LYS A 343 -14.12 -26.53 8.49
C LYS A 343 -13.21 -25.90 7.41
N ARG A 344 -13.61 -25.92 6.13
CA ARG A 344 -12.85 -25.27 5.04
C ARG A 344 -12.74 -23.76 5.26
N ASN A 345 -13.81 -23.10 5.68
CA ASN A 345 -13.79 -21.66 5.92
C ASN A 345 -12.88 -21.32 7.10
N ILE A 346 -12.94 -22.09 8.20
CA ILE A 346 -12.02 -21.94 9.34
C ILE A 346 -10.57 -22.13 8.89
N ASP A 347 -10.29 -23.15 8.08
CA ASP A 347 -8.94 -23.39 7.57
C ASP A 347 -8.45 -22.21 6.70
N HIS A 348 -9.31 -21.65 5.84
CA HIS A 348 -8.98 -20.48 5.03
C HIS A 348 -8.70 -19.22 5.87
N ILE A 349 -9.50 -18.98 6.92
CA ILE A 349 -9.25 -17.90 7.88
C ILE A 349 -7.89 -18.08 8.55
N ILE A 350 -7.56 -19.30 9.03
CA ILE A 350 -6.27 -19.57 9.68
C ILE A 350 -5.11 -19.26 8.72
N ASP A 351 -5.23 -19.65 7.45
CA ASP A 351 -4.19 -19.44 6.44
C ASP A 351 -4.06 -17.96 6.02
N SER A 352 -5.15 -17.18 6.08
CA SER A 352 -5.09 -15.72 5.82
C SER A 352 -4.25 -14.98 6.87
N LEU A 353 -4.27 -15.45 8.12
CA LEU A 353 -3.51 -14.87 9.24
C LEU A 353 -1.99 -15.08 9.13
N ASP A 354 -1.51 -15.83 8.13
CA ASP A 354 -0.09 -15.89 7.78
C ASP A 354 0.48 -14.51 7.48
N HIS A 355 -0.35 -13.63 6.91
CA HIS A 355 -0.03 -12.25 6.59
C HIS A 355 -0.77 -11.30 7.53
N PHE A 356 -0.74 -11.55 8.85
CA PHE A 356 -1.45 -10.73 9.84
C PHE A 356 -1.27 -9.21 9.71
N TYR A 357 -0.13 -8.76 9.17
CA TYR A 357 0.14 -7.35 8.94
C TYR A 357 -0.75 -6.71 7.85
N THR A 358 -1.37 -7.50 6.96
CA THR A 358 -2.34 -7.05 5.95
C THR A 358 -3.79 -7.26 6.37
N CYS A 359 -4.06 -8.09 7.38
CA CYS A 359 -5.42 -8.31 7.86
C CYS A 359 -6.04 -7.03 8.43
N ASP A 360 -7.35 -6.93 8.27
CA ASP A 360 -8.16 -5.79 8.65
C ASP A 360 -9.54 -6.22 9.21
N HIS A 361 -10.52 -5.31 9.17
CA HIS A 361 -11.85 -5.55 9.71
C HIS A 361 -12.64 -6.63 8.97
N ASP A 362 -12.35 -6.88 7.69
CA ASP A 362 -13.07 -7.87 6.90
C ASP A 362 -12.76 -9.29 7.41
N GLU A 363 -11.51 -9.59 7.76
CA GLU A 363 -11.16 -10.86 8.40
C GLU A 363 -11.83 -11.03 9.76
N TYR A 364 -11.99 -9.95 10.54
CA TYR A 364 -12.71 -10.01 11.81
C TYR A 364 -14.18 -10.37 11.63
N GLN A 365 -14.87 -9.75 10.66
CA GLN A 365 -16.26 -10.04 10.34
C GLN A 365 -16.43 -11.49 9.86
N GLU A 366 -15.47 -11.99 9.08
CA GLU A 366 -15.50 -13.37 8.59
C GLU A 366 -15.30 -14.38 9.74
N ILE A 367 -14.42 -14.10 10.70
CA ILE A 367 -14.29 -14.89 11.94
C ILE A 367 -15.61 -14.91 12.71
N GLU A 368 -16.20 -13.74 12.97
CA GLU A 368 -17.47 -13.65 13.70
C GLU A 368 -18.57 -14.47 13.05
N ARG A 369 -18.69 -14.40 11.72
CA ARG A 369 -19.69 -15.12 10.95
C ARG A 369 -19.50 -16.64 10.96
N VAL A 370 -18.30 -17.11 10.62
CA VAL A 370 -18.01 -18.54 10.45
C VAL A 370 -18.11 -19.28 11.77
N PHE A 371 -17.69 -18.66 12.87
CA PHE A 371 -17.77 -19.27 14.19
C PHE A 371 -19.09 -18.99 14.91
N GLY A 372 -19.68 -17.80 14.75
CA GLY A 372 -20.96 -17.42 15.37
C GLY A 372 -22.14 -18.27 14.88
N SER A 373 -22.06 -18.81 13.66
CA SER A 373 -23.07 -19.69 13.07
C SER A 373 -23.02 -21.14 13.57
N ASN A 374 -21.97 -21.56 14.28
CA ASN A 374 -21.79 -22.95 14.70
C ASN A 374 -21.17 -23.06 16.10
N ARG A 375 -21.96 -23.44 17.11
CA ARG A 375 -21.46 -23.57 18.49
C ARG A 375 -20.31 -24.56 18.62
N HIS A 376 -20.33 -25.66 17.87
CA HIS A 376 -19.25 -26.64 17.89
C HIS A 376 -17.94 -26.10 17.31
N ALA A 377 -17.95 -24.97 16.59
CA ALA A 377 -16.74 -24.30 16.15
C ALA A 377 -15.93 -23.68 17.30
N PHE A 378 -16.52 -23.52 18.48
CA PHE A 378 -15.79 -23.06 19.68
C PHE A 378 -14.93 -24.17 20.32
N ASP A 379 -15.13 -25.43 19.92
CA ASP A 379 -14.23 -26.52 20.30
C ASP A 379 -12.92 -26.44 19.49
N HIS A 380 -11.92 -25.82 20.10
CA HIS A 380 -10.56 -25.68 19.55
C HIS A 380 -9.94 -26.99 19.06
N GLN A 381 -10.34 -28.16 19.60
CA GLN A 381 -9.77 -29.44 19.18
C GLN A 381 -10.09 -29.79 17.71
N GLN A 382 -11.11 -29.16 17.14
CA GLN A 382 -11.55 -29.42 15.77
C GLN A 382 -10.77 -28.62 14.71
N TRP A 383 -10.01 -27.61 15.13
CA TRP A 383 -9.30 -26.73 14.20
C TRP A 383 -7.90 -26.27 14.65
N GLN A 384 -7.46 -26.63 15.85
CA GLN A 384 -6.05 -26.50 16.22
C GLN A 384 -5.15 -27.22 15.20
N ARG A 385 -3.97 -26.65 14.98
CA ARG A 385 -2.95 -27.19 14.08
C ARG A 385 -1.88 -27.94 14.87
N ASP A 386 -1.23 -28.89 14.20
CA ASP A 386 -0.13 -29.66 14.80
C ASP A 386 1.17 -28.85 14.90
N GLU A 387 1.37 -27.89 13.99
CA GLU A 387 2.56 -27.03 13.94
C GLU A 387 2.46 -25.88 14.95
N GLU A 388 3.50 -25.72 15.78
CA GLU A 388 3.55 -24.71 16.87
C GLU A 388 3.40 -23.27 16.35
N GLU A 389 4.00 -22.95 15.20
CA GLU A 389 3.88 -21.62 14.56
C GLU A 389 2.41 -21.32 14.17
N GLN A 390 1.72 -22.32 13.63
CA GLN A 390 0.31 -22.19 13.24
C GLN A 390 -0.62 -22.13 14.47
N GLN A 391 -0.25 -22.74 15.60
CA GLN A 391 -1.05 -22.66 16.82
C GLN A 391 -1.19 -21.23 17.34
N THR A 392 -0.19 -20.37 17.13
CA THR A 392 -0.27 -18.96 17.53
C THR A 392 -1.45 -18.25 16.84
N ARG A 393 -1.65 -18.51 15.54
CA ARG A 393 -2.77 -17.99 14.73
C ARG A 393 -4.11 -18.51 15.25
N CYS A 394 -4.16 -19.80 15.56
CA CYS A 394 -5.33 -20.43 16.18
C CYS A 394 -5.67 -19.78 17.55
N ARG A 395 -4.68 -19.39 18.36
CA ARG A 395 -4.92 -18.72 19.64
C ARG A 395 -5.50 -17.32 19.48
N LEU A 396 -5.12 -16.57 18.45
CA LEU A 396 -5.74 -15.28 18.12
C LEU A 396 -7.24 -15.47 17.85
N ILE A 397 -7.60 -16.41 16.98
CA ILE A 397 -9.00 -16.75 16.71
C ILE A 397 -9.69 -17.12 18.03
N GLY A 398 -9.09 -18.00 18.83
CA GLY A 398 -9.63 -18.39 20.13
C GLY A 398 -9.89 -17.19 21.06
N ALA A 399 -8.98 -16.22 21.14
CA ALA A 399 -9.16 -15.01 21.93
C ALA A 399 -10.30 -14.12 21.41
N ILE A 400 -10.46 -14.02 20.09
CA ILE A 400 -11.58 -13.30 19.46
C ILE A 400 -12.92 -13.98 19.82
N LEU A 401 -12.99 -15.31 19.73
CA LEU A 401 -14.18 -16.09 20.09
C LEU A 401 -14.56 -15.92 21.58
N LEU A 402 -13.57 -15.90 22.47
CA LEU A 402 -13.80 -15.61 23.89
C LEU A 402 -14.41 -14.23 24.09
N ASN A 403 -13.96 -13.22 23.33
CA ASN A 403 -14.55 -11.89 23.37
C ASN A 403 -15.99 -11.89 22.86
N LEU A 404 -16.28 -12.59 21.75
CA LEU A 404 -17.65 -12.72 21.23
C LEU A 404 -18.59 -13.34 22.28
N ASN A 405 -18.16 -14.41 22.96
CA ASN A 405 -18.94 -15.02 24.05
C ASN A 405 -19.12 -14.07 25.25
N HIS A 406 -18.10 -13.28 25.58
CA HIS A 406 -18.19 -12.27 26.63
C HIS A 406 -19.25 -11.20 26.32
N ASP A 407 -19.25 -10.67 25.09
CA ASP A 407 -20.17 -9.62 24.65
C ASP A 407 -21.65 -10.06 24.72
N VAL A 408 -21.93 -11.35 24.52
CA VAL A 408 -23.28 -11.94 24.66
C VAL A 408 -23.55 -12.58 26.03
N GLY A 409 -22.58 -12.57 26.95
CA GLY A 409 -22.70 -13.12 28.30
C GLY A 409 -22.81 -14.65 28.37
N LEU A 410 -22.24 -15.38 27.41
CA LEU A 410 -22.24 -16.85 27.36
C LEU A 410 -20.98 -17.44 27.99
N PHE A 411 -21.15 -18.33 28.98
CA PHE A 411 -20.06 -19.02 29.68
C PHE A 411 -20.42 -20.50 29.87
N ASP A 412 -19.98 -21.35 28.94
CA ASP A 412 -20.19 -22.80 28.96
C ASP A 412 -18.86 -23.58 29.00
N GLY A 413 -18.94 -24.92 28.99
CA GLY A 413 -17.76 -25.79 29.07
C GLY A 413 -16.78 -25.63 27.90
N ASP A 414 -17.27 -25.32 26.69
CA ASP A 414 -16.43 -25.08 25.52
C ASP A 414 -15.68 -23.74 25.66
N THR A 415 -16.35 -22.73 26.22
CA THR A 415 -15.73 -21.42 26.54
C THR A 415 -14.64 -21.57 27.59
N ASP A 416 -14.88 -22.34 28.66
CA ASP A 416 -13.89 -22.61 29.70
C ASP A 416 -12.69 -23.38 29.16
N ALA A 417 -12.93 -24.38 28.30
CA ALA A 417 -11.87 -25.16 27.65
C ALA A 417 -11.02 -24.29 26.71
N LEU A 418 -11.66 -23.46 25.89
CA LEU A 418 -11.01 -22.53 24.98
C LEU A 418 -10.17 -21.50 25.76
N LEU A 419 -10.73 -20.92 26.82
CA LEU A 419 -10.04 -19.94 27.67
C LEU A 419 -8.75 -20.53 28.26
N LYS A 420 -8.85 -21.75 28.80
CA LYS A 420 -7.70 -22.45 29.37
C LYS A 420 -6.63 -22.70 28.31
N TRP A 421 -7.02 -23.19 27.13
CA TRP A 421 -6.10 -23.49 26.04
C TRP A 421 -5.38 -22.24 25.50
N VAL A 422 -6.11 -21.14 25.28
CA VAL A 422 -5.52 -19.86 24.84
C VAL A 422 -4.56 -19.34 25.90
N SER A 423 -4.97 -19.29 27.17
CA SER A 423 -4.16 -18.70 28.26
C SER A 423 -2.89 -19.51 28.55
N ASP A 424 -3.01 -20.84 28.66
CA ASP A 424 -1.86 -21.73 28.94
C ASP A 424 -0.84 -21.70 27.79
N GLY A 425 -1.32 -21.70 26.54
CA GLY A 425 -0.47 -21.65 25.36
C GLY A 425 0.22 -20.30 25.16
N LEU A 426 -0.51 -19.19 25.33
CA LEU A 426 0.01 -17.84 25.14
C LEU A 426 1.19 -17.53 26.08
N HIS A 427 1.16 -18.03 27.32
CA HIS A 427 2.28 -17.87 28.24
C HIS A 427 3.57 -18.50 27.71
N GLN A 428 3.46 -19.71 27.15
CA GLN A 428 4.61 -20.43 26.59
C GLN A 428 5.11 -19.77 25.30
N ASP A 429 4.20 -19.32 24.43
CA ASP A 429 4.53 -18.64 23.18
C ASP A 429 5.33 -17.36 23.43
N VAL A 430 4.79 -16.46 24.27
CA VAL A 430 5.39 -15.16 24.57
C VAL A 430 6.76 -15.33 25.20
N TYR A 431 6.89 -16.23 26.18
CA TYR A 431 8.17 -16.49 26.83
C TYR A 431 9.21 -17.04 25.84
N SER A 432 8.80 -17.99 24.99
CA SER A 432 9.69 -18.61 24.01
C SER A 432 10.15 -17.62 22.94
N GLU A 433 9.24 -16.77 22.47
CA GLU A 433 9.53 -15.81 21.41
C GLU A 433 10.42 -14.66 21.92
N ILE A 434 10.13 -14.06 23.08
CA ILE A 434 11.03 -13.04 23.67
C ILE A 434 12.43 -13.62 23.86
N LYS A 435 12.52 -14.85 24.41
CA LYS A 435 13.80 -15.52 24.63
C LYS A 435 14.56 -15.81 23.33
N ARG A 436 13.88 -16.17 22.23
CA ARG A 436 14.48 -16.41 20.91
C ARG A 436 15.20 -15.17 20.37
N HIS A 437 14.67 -14.00 20.70
CA HIS A 437 15.20 -12.70 20.31
C HIS A 437 16.19 -12.10 21.31
N CYS A 438 16.46 -12.76 22.44
CA CYS A 438 17.51 -12.36 23.38
C CYS A 438 18.87 -12.98 23.01
N GLY A 439 19.95 -12.20 23.11
CA GLY A 439 21.34 -12.68 22.94
C GLY A 439 21.85 -13.52 24.12
N ARG A 440 21.21 -13.43 25.28
CA ARG A 440 21.45 -14.27 26.47
C ARG A 440 20.14 -14.59 27.19
N GLN A 441 20.15 -15.56 28.11
CA GLN A 441 18.96 -15.93 28.89
C GLN A 441 18.51 -14.76 29.77
N PRO A 442 17.22 -14.35 29.68
CA PRO A 442 16.67 -13.33 30.57
C PRO A 442 16.33 -13.94 31.94
N GLU A 443 17.02 -13.51 33.00
CA GLU A 443 16.90 -14.09 34.34
C GLU A 443 15.61 -13.68 35.04
N HIS A 444 15.12 -12.46 34.79
CA HIS A 444 13.92 -11.92 35.46
C HIS A 444 12.62 -12.14 34.67
N LEU A 445 12.70 -12.43 33.37
CA LEU A 445 11.53 -12.47 32.48
C LEU A 445 10.49 -13.49 32.95
N GLN A 446 10.89 -14.74 33.17
CA GLN A 446 9.95 -15.80 33.56
C GLN A 446 9.31 -15.50 34.92
N ALA A 447 10.08 -15.00 35.88
CA ALA A 447 9.58 -14.66 37.20
C ALA A 447 8.59 -13.49 37.16
N TRP A 448 8.83 -12.49 36.31
CA TRP A 448 7.98 -11.31 36.17
C TRP A 448 6.68 -11.60 35.39
N LEU A 449 6.76 -12.42 34.34
CA LEU A 449 5.57 -12.87 33.61
C LEU A 449 4.60 -13.64 34.51
N ILE A 450 5.12 -14.42 35.47
CA ILE A 450 4.34 -15.24 36.41
C ILE A 450 3.92 -14.44 37.66
N ASN A 451 4.82 -13.64 38.26
CA ASN A 451 4.59 -12.95 39.53
C ASN A 451 4.77 -11.43 39.36
N GLU A 452 3.67 -10.69 39.50
CA GLU A 452 3.66 -9.22 39.49
C GLU A 452 4.47 -8.67 40.67
N SER A 453 5.65 -8.10 40.41
CA SER A 453 6.40 -7.34 41.41
C SER A 453 6.57 -5.89 40.95
N ASN A 454 6.04 -4.95 41.72
CA ASN A 454 6.00 -3.52 41.36
C ASN A 454 7.39 -2.86 41.17
N ASN A 455 8.46 -3.44 41.71
CA ASN A 455 9.84 -2.97 41.50
C ASN A 455 10.56 -3.75 40.38
N GLY A 456 9.90 -4.72 39.74
CA GLY A 456 10.51 -5.64 38.78
C GLY A 456 10.45 -5.15 37.33
N LEU A 457 9.46 -4.33 36.94
CA LEU A 457 9.31 -3.90 35.54
C LEU A 457 10.51 -3.07 35.06
N THR A 458 10.93 -2.05 35.83
CA THR A 458 12.08 -1.22 35.45
C THR A 458 13.35 -2.06 35.29
N ALA A 459 13.63 -2.96 36.25
CA ALA A 459 14.78 -3.85 36.18
C ALA A 459 14.72 -4.81 34.98
N LEU A 460 13.52 -5.34 34.66
CA LEU A 460 13.30 -6.18 33.50
C LEU A 460 13.49 -5.42 32.18
N VAL A 461 12.98 -4.19 32.10
CA VAL A 461 13.13 -3.32 30.92
C VAL A 461 14.60 -3.00 30.68
N GLU A 462 15.35 -2.65 31.73
CA GLU A 462 16.80 -2.44 31.64
C GLU A 462 17.54 -3.72 31.21
N GLU A 463 17.18 -4.87 31.78
CA GLU A 463 17.77 -6.15 31.38
C GLU A 463 17.51 -6.45 29.89
N LEU A 464 16.24 -6.48 29.48
CA LEU A 464 15.82 -6.82 28.13
C LEU A 464 16.35 -5.81 27.10
N SER A 465 16.35 -4.52 27.39
CA SER A 465 16.91 -3.48 26.51
C SER A 465 18.39 -3.75 26.16
N SER A 466 19.13 -4.39 27.08
CA SER A 466 20.55 -4.70 26.88
C SER A 466 20.83 -6.01 26.15
N ILE A 467 19.81 -6.87 25.97
CA ILE A 467 19.98 -8.23 25.46
C ILE A 467 19.11 -8.56 24.25
N LEU A 468 18.02 -7.84 24.03
CA LEU A 468 17.20 -8.00 22.84
C LEU A 468 18.02 -7.65 21.60
N LYS A 469 17.88 -8.48 20.56
CA LYS A 469 18.51 -8.22 19.27
C LYS A 469 17.84 -7.03 18.61
N HIS A 470 18.66 -6.17 18.03
CA HIS A 470 18.23 -5.04 17.23
C HIS A 470 18.11 -5.45 15.78
N GLU A 471 17.16 -4.82 15.08
CA GLU A 471 17.00 -5.00 13.64
C GLU A 471 18.30 -4.61 12.93
N MET A 472 18.88 -5.58 12.21
CA MET A 472 20.16 -5.41 11.52
C MET A 472 20.05 -4.57 10.24
N ASP A 473 18.83 -4.24 9.82
CA ASP A 473 18.60 -3.34 8.71
C ASP A 473 19.04 -1.93 9.11
N ARG A 474 20.28 -1.62 8.73
CA ARG A 474 20.70 -0.25 8.47
C ARG A 474 19.88 0.25 7.29
N ASP A 475 18.66 0.67 7.56
CA ASP A 475 18.02 1.67 6.73
C ASP A 475 19.04 2.81 6.64
N ALA A 476 19.74 2.94 5.52
CA ALA A 476 20.69 4.03 5.28
C ALA A 476 19.99 5.40 5.37
N GLN A 477 18.65 5.41 5.40
CA GLN A 477 17.79 6.56 5.61
C GLN A 477 17.28 6.70 7.06
N SER A 478 17.49 5.72 7.95
CA SER A 478 16.96 5.72 9.32
C SER A 478 17.72 6.63 10.28
N GLU A 479 19.00 6.92 10.05
CA GLU A 479 19.91 7.47 11.08
C GLU A 479 19.59 8.88 11.61
N LEU A 480 18.73 9.67 10.95
CA LEU A 480 18.48 11.08 11.35
C LEU A 480 17.45 11.26 12.49
N GLY A 481 17.95 11.68 13.66
CA GLY A 481 17.17 12.21 14.80
C GLY A 481 17.10 11.27 16.02
N VAL A 482 16.18 11.55 16.96
CA VAL A 482 15.89 10.63 18.07
C VAL A 482 15.10 9.47 17.49
N ILE A 483 15.71 8.28 17.43
CA ILE A 483 15.09 7.08 16.87
C ILE A 483 14.79 6.13 18.01
N GLN A 484 13.54 5.66 18.09
CA GLN A 484 13.22 4.53 18.93
C GLN A 484 14.03 3.31 18.48
N PRO A 485 14.74 2.62 19.37
CA PRO A 485 15.42 1.37 19.03
C PRO A 485 14.43 0.39 18.38
N LYS A 486 14.76 -0.11 17.18
CA LYS A 486 14.01 -1.19 16.53
C LYS A 486 14.56 -2.52 17.04
N TYR A 487 13.66 -3.38 17.52
CA TYR A 487 14.00 -4.71 18.03
C TYR A 487 13.44 -5.76 17.07
N ASP A 488 14.24 -6.80 16.75
CA ASP A 488 13.84 -7.92 15.87
C ASP A 488 12.53 -8.58 16.32
N LEU A 489 12.28 -8.57 17.63
CA LEU A 489 11.06 -9.09 18.25
C LEU A 489 9.77 -8.49 17.64
N PHE A 490 9.80 -7.23 17.21
CA PHE A 490 8.64 -6.52 16.65
C PHE A 490 8.62 -6.49 15.12
N SER A 491 9.40 -7.36 14.47
CA SER A 491 9.37 -7.52 13.01
C SER A 491 7.94 -7.70 12.49
N SER A 492 7.62 -7.05 11.35
CA SER A 492 6.29 -7.08 10.74
C SER A 492 5.84 -8.48 10.32
N ILE A 493 6.80 -9.36 9.99
CA ILE A 493 6.59 -10.75 9.61
C ILE A 493 6.75 -11.73 10.80
N GLY A 494 7.02 -11.22 11.99
CA GLY A 494 7.24 -12.03 13.18
C GLY A 494 5.93 -12.46 13.87
N PRO A 495 5.89 -13.63 14.53
CA PRO A 495 4.68 -14.12 15.20
C PRO A 495 4.32 -13.32 16.46
N PHE A 496 5.26 -12.54 17.00
CA PHE A 496 5.05 -11.76 18.22
C PHE A 496 3.97 -10.68 18.08
N ARG A 497 3.84 -10.05 16.90
CA ARG A 497 2.75 -9.08 16.65
C ARG A 497 1.38 -9.73 16.79
N LEU A 498 1.24 -10.94 16.27
CA LEU A 498 0.03 -11.73 16.40
C LEU A 498 -0.21 -12.14 17.87
N MET A 499 0.83 -12.46 18.63
CA MET A 499 0.71 -12.70 20.09
C MET A 499 0.21 -11.45 20.84
N LEU A 500 0.65 -10.25 20.46
CA LEU A 500 0.16 -8.99 21.05
C LEU A 500 -1.32 -8.75 20.74
N ALA A 501 -1.77 -9.05 19.52
CA ALA A 501 -3.19 -9.05 19.18
C ALA A 501 -3.97 -10.06 20.04
N THR A 502 -3.45 -11.27 20.22
CA THR A 502 -4.05 -12.29 21.11
C THR A 502 -4.15 -11.79 22.54
N CYS A 503 -3.11 -11.16 23.08
CA CYS A 503 -3.14 -10.53 24.41
C CYS A 503 -4.27 -9.48 24.50
N TYR A 504 -4.40 -8.61 23.50
CA TYR A 504 -5.43 -7.58 23.49
C TYR A 504 -6.83 -8.18 23.56
N TRP A 505 -7.13 -9.15 22.69
CA TRP A 505 -8.44 -9.79 22.64
C TRP A 505 -8.74 -10.62 23.90
N LEU A 506 -7.73 -11.30 24.44
CA LEU A 506 -7.89 -12.04 25.69
C LEU A 506 -8.20 -11.09 26.85
N TYR A 507 -7.45 -9.99 26.99
CA TYR A 507 -7.75 -8.97 28.00
C TYR A 507 -9.16 -8.39 27.85
N LYS A 508 -9.59 -8.11 26.61
CA LYS A 508 -10.94 -7.62 26.36
C LYS A 508 -12.01 -8.63 26.81
N ALA A 509 -11.77 -9.93 26.61
CA ALA A 509 -12.70 -11.00 26.97
C ALA A 509 -12.81 -11.27 28.48
N ASN A 510 -11.72 -11.16 29.25
CA ASN A 510 -11.71 -11.60 30.65
C ASN A 510 -10.80 -10.80 31.61
N GLN A 511 -10.25 -9.67 31.16
CA GLN A 511 -9.28 -8.85 31.89
C GLN A 511 -8.02 -9.61 32.33
N ASP A 512 -7.54 -10.53 31.49
CA ASP A 512 -6.36 -11.37 31.80
C ASP A 512 -5.13 -10.54 32.23
N SER A 513 -4.63 -10.84 33.43
CA SER A 513 -3.52 -10.09 34.03
C SER A 513 -2.19 -10.33 33.32
N PHE A 514 -1.98 -11.51 32.74
CA PHE A 514 -0.76 -11.83 32.01
C PHE A 514 -0.74 -11.07 30.67
N ALA A 515 -1.84 -11.09 29.93
CA ALA A 515 -2.00 -10.33 28.69
C ALA A 515 -1.74 -8.83 28.89
N LYS A 516 -2.33 -8.25 29.95
CA LYS A 516 -2.07 -6.86 30.34
C LYS A 516 -0.59 -6.61 30.61
N ARG A 517 0.08 -7.49 31.37
CA ARG A 517 1.53 -7.37 31.65
C ARG A 517 2.35 -7.40 30.35
N VAL A 518 2.07 -8.32 29.44
CA VAL A 518 2.79 -8.43 28.17
C VAL A 518 2.62 -7.15 27.33
N ILE A 519 1.40 -6.64 27.22
CA ILE A 519 1.13 -5.38 26.49
C ILE A 519 1.92 -4.24 27.12
N LEU A 520 1.84 -4.04 28.44
CA LEU A 520 2.55 -2.96 29.12
C LEU A 520 4.07 -3.09 29.01
N LEU A 521 4.61 -4.31 29.05
CA LEU A 521 6.03 -4.55 28.78
C LEU A 521 6.41 -4.14 27.36
N SER A 522 5.63 -4.53 26.36
CA SER A 522 5.88 -4.19 24.97
C SER A 522 5.75 -2.69 24.68
N MET A 523 4.87 -1.99 25.40
CA MET A 523 4.74 -0.53 25.33
C MET A 523 6.00 0.22 25.76
N GLU A 524 6.81 -0.35 26.67
CA GLU A 524 8.10 0.22 27.08
C GLU A 524 9.15 0.15 25.96
N PHE A 525 9.08 -0.87 25.09
CA PHE A 525 10.06 -1.06 24.01
C PHE A 525 9.64 -0.44 22.69
N ALA A 526 8.38 -0.65 22.28
CA ALA A 526 7.87 -0.29 20.96
C ALA A 526 6.35 0.00 21.02
N PRO A 527 5.93 1.14 21.61
CA PRO A 527 4.53 1.44 21.87
C PRO A 527 3.71 1.50 20.59
N GLN A 528 4.28 2.07 19.53
CA GLN A 528 3.58 2.26 18.26
C GLN A 528 3.36 0.93 17.54
N ALA A 529 4.39 0.09 17.45
CA ALA A 529 4.26 -1.26 16.89
C ALA A 529 3.33 -2.14 17.75
N THR A 530 3.32 -1.94 19.06
CA THR A 530 2.42 -2.65 19.99
C THR A 530 0.97 -2.27 19.73
N ILE A 531 0.64 -0.97 19.72
CA ILE A 531 -0.71 -0.48 19.42
C ILE A 531 -1.15 -0.90 18.02
N GLU A 532 -0.28 -0.75 17.03
CA GLU A 532 -0.54 -1.14 15.64
C GLU A 532 -0.96 -2.62 15.56
N SER A 533 -0.21 -3.51 16.22
CA SER A 533 -0.50 -4.95 16.24
C SER A 533 -1.88 -5.27 16.79
N MET A 534 -2.33 -4.55 17.82
CA MET A 534 -3.64 -4.74 18.44
C MET A 534 -4.78 -4.12 17.61
N SER A 535 -4.49 -3.08 16.83
CA SER A 535 -5.50 -2.32 16.08
C SER A 535 -5.95 -2.98 14.78
N ARG A 536 -5.17 -3.91 14.20
CA ARG A 536 -5.34 -4.40 12.82
C ARG A 536 -6.77 -4.81 12.47
N LEU A 537 -7.38 -5.66 13.29
CA LEU A 537 -8.74 -6.17 13.09
C LEU A 537 -9.88 -5.13 13.30
N TYR A 538 -9.53 -3.89 13.65
CA TYR A 538 -10.46 -2.75 13.72
C TYR A 538 -10.26 -1.76 12.56
N ARG A 539 -9.31 -2.00 11.65
CA ARG A 539 -8.92 -1.08 10.58
C ARG A 539 -9.56 -1.42 9.25
N SER A 540 -9.58 -0.46 8.33
CA SER A 540 -9.85 -0.71 6.90
C SER A 540 -8.52 -0.53 6.16
N GLY A 541 -7.88 -1.65 5.85
CA GLY A 541 -6.49 -1.72 5.41
C GLY A 541 -5.55 -0.82 6.24
N PHE A 542 -4.77 0.01 5.54
CA PHE A 542 -3.83 0.95 6.17
C PHE A 542 -4.43 2.34 6.43
N GLN A 543 -5.61 2.68 5.88
CA GLN A 543 -6.11 4.05 5.83
C GLN A 543 -6.68 4.57 7.17
N GLY A 544 -7.05 3.68 8.10
CA GLY A 544 -7.59 4.08 9.40
C GLY A 544 -8.46 3.02 10.02
N PHE A 545 -9.32 3.41 10.97
CA PHE A 545 -10.32 2.53 11.57
C PHE A 545 -11.51 2.35 10.62
N ALA A 546 -12.05 1.13 10.53
CA ALA A 546 -13.18 0.84 9.65
C ALA A 546 -14.44 1.65 10.03
N LEU A 547 -14.65 1.88 11.34
CA LEU A 547 -15.76 2.67 11.87
C LEU A 547 -15.31 3.52 13.07
N PRO A 548 -15.88 4.73 13.30
CA PRO A 548 -15.57 5.56 14.45
C PRO A 548 -15.84 4.88 15.80
N GLU A 549 -16.89 4.07 15.90
CA GLU A 549 -17.29 3.36 17.12
C GLU A 549 -16.24 2.30 17.51
N LEU A 550 -15.67 1.63 16.51
CA LEU A 550 -14.60 0.66 16.68
C LEU A 550 -13.33 1.31 17.22
N ARG A 551 -12.98 2.49 16.70
CA ARG A 551 -11.87 3.30 17.23
C ARG A 551 -12.08 3.67 18.70
N CYS A 552 -13.28 4.17 19.03
CA CYS A 552 -13.62 4.54 20.40
C CYS A 552 -13.51 3.33 21.34
N THR A 553 -14.03 2.17 20.92
CA THR A 553 -13.94 0.92 21.68
C THR A 553 -12.49 0.52 21.90
N PHE A 554 -11.68 0.51 20.84
CA PHE A 554 -10.27 0.14 20.88
C PHE A 554 -9.46 1.02 21.85
N PHE A 555 -9.55 2.34 21.72
CA PHE A 555 -8.80 3.24 22.59
C PHE A 555 -9.30 3.23 24.04
N THR A 556 -10.60 3.03 24.28
CA THR A 556 -11.14 2.92 25.64
C THR A 556 -10.54 1.70 26.35
N THR A 557 -10.49 0.55 25.67
CA THR A 557 -9.87 -0.67 26.23
C THR A 557 -8.39 -0.46 26.56
N LEU A 558 -7.61 0.21 25.72
CA LEU A 558 -6.21 0.51 26.01
C LEU A 558 -6.03 1.50 27.16
N HIS A 559 -6.92 2.50 27.27
CA HIS A 559 -6.92 3.42 28.40
C HIS A 559 -7.20 2.69 29.73
N GLU A 560 -8.15 1.75 29.75
CA GLU A 560 -8.44 0.89 30.92
C GLU A 560 -7.26 -0.03 31.30
N MET A 561 -6.47 -0.47 30.32
CA MET A 561 -5.20 -1.18 30.58
C MET A 561 -4.15 -0.28 31.24
N GLY A 562 -4.28 1.05 31.15
CA GLY A 562 -3.31 2.01 31.66
C GLY A 562 -2.29 2.44 30.61
N VAL A 563 -2.60 2.29 29.32
CA VAL A 563 -1.77 2.85 28.24
C VAL A 563 -1.86 4.38 28.29
N PRO A 564 -0.73 5.12 28.24
CA PRO A 564 -0.77 6.58 28.30
C PRO A 564 -1.47 7.20 27.09
N ASP A 565 -2.35 8.19 27.32
CA ASP A 565 -3.06 8.92 26.27
C ASP A 565 -2.12 9.60 25.26
N ALA A 566 -0.90 9.94 25.68
CA ALA A 566 0.13 10.49 24.80
C ALA A 566 0.60 9.48 23.76
N ASP A 567 0.79 8.20 24.14
CA ASP A 567 1.19 7.15 23.20
C ASP A 567 0.03 6.77 22.25
N LEU A 568 -1.22 6.81 22.74
CA LEU A 568 -2.42 6.65 21.90
C LEU A 568 -2.56 7.81 20.90
N SER A 569 -2.31 9.04 21.34
CA SER A 569 -2.36 10.23 20.48
C SER A 569 -1.25 10.19 19.43
N ALA A 570 -0.05 9.75 19.79
CA ALA A 570 1.04 9.55 18.84
C ALA A 570 0.69 8.47 17.78
N PHE A 571 0.06 7.37 18.19
CA PHE A 571 -0.42 6.36 17.25
C PHE A 571 -1.47 6.94 16.28
N HIS A 572 -2.41 7.71 16.81
CA HIS A 572 -3.43 8.37 15.97
C HIS A 572 -2.79 9.37 14.99
N ILE A 573 -1.81 10.15 15.43
CA ILE A 573 -1.01 11.04 14.56
C ILE A 573 -0.32 10.23 13.45
N SER A 574 0.25 9.07 13.76
CA SER A 574 0.95 8.25 12.76
C SER A 574 0.06 7.82 11.60
N ILE A 575 -1.22 7.53 11.86
CA ILE A 575 -2.22 7.20 10.83
C ILE A 575 -2.65 8.47 10.09
N ALA A 576 -3.01 9.52 10.82
CA ALA A 576 -3.57 10.74 10.23
C ALA A 576 -2.58 11.45 9.29
N VAL A 577 -1.29 11.52 9.65
CA VAL A 577 -0.25 12.11 8.80
C VAL A 577 -0.12 11.39 7.44
N GLN A 578 -0.42 10.09 7.40
CA GLN A 578 -0.28 9.29 6.18
C GLN A 578 -1.60 9.22 5.37
N TYR A 579 -2.76 9.20 6.02
CA TYR A 579 -4.00 8.78 5.38
C TYR A 579 -5.24 9.66 5.66
N ASP A 580 -5.21 10.58 6.63
CA ASP A 580 -6.40 11.36 7.01
C ASP A 580 -6.07 12.82 7.39
N GLU A 581 -6.19 13.72 6.41
CA GLU A 581 -5.94 15.15 6.58
C GLU A 581 -6.90 15.83 7.56
N SER A 582 -8.16 15.39 7.58
CA SER A 582 -9.21 16.00 8.41
C SER A 582 -8.98 15.71 9.89
N GLU A 583 -8.57 14.49 10.22
CA GLU A 583 -8.20 14.11 11.58
C GLU A 583 -6.87 14.72 12.00
N LEU A 584 -5.93 14.91 11.06
CA LEU A 584 -4.66 15.55 11.32
C LEU A 584 -4.81 16.98 11.85
N GLU A 585 -5.66 17.79 11.22
CA GLU A 585 -5.93 19.16 11.67
C GLU A 585 -6.50 19.18 13.10
N ALA A 586 -7.46 18.30 13.39
CA ALA A 586 -8.04 18.16 14.73
C ALA A 586 -6.99 17.76 15.79
N LEU A 587 -6.05 16.87 15.45
CA LEU A 587 -4.95 16.46 16.33
C LEU A 587 -3.96 17.60 16.58
N VAL A 588 -3.68 18.43 15.58
CA VAL A 588 -2.83 19.62 15.75
C VAL A 588 -3.49 20.61 16.72
N HIS A 589 -4.78 20.91 16.56
CA HIS A 589 -5.50 21.78 17.50
C HIS A 589 -5.47 21.26 18.93
N ARG A 590 -5.71 19.96 19.13
CA ARG A 590 -5.62 19.32 20.45
C ARG A 590 -4.23 19.48 21.07
N TYR A 591 -3.17 19.24 20.29
CA TYR A 591 -1.78 19.41 20.75
C TYR A 591 -1.46 20.84 21.20
N VAL A 592 -2.01 21.84 20.50
CA VAL A 592 -1.81 23.26 20.81
C VAL A 592 -2.57 23.68 22.06
N GLU A 593 -3.78 23.15 22.26
CA GLU A 593 -4.60 23.40 23.45
C GLU A 593 -4.03 22.78 24.74
N CYS A 594 -3.20 21.74 24.63
CA CYS A 594 -2.51 21.13 25.76
C CYS A 594 -1.66 22.15 26.53
N ASP A 595 -1.61 21.98 27.86
CA ASP A 595 -0.66 22.72 28.69
C ASP A 595 0.79 22.25 28.45
N HIS A 596 1.76 22.96 29.02
CA HIS A 596 3.18 22.65 28.81
C HIS A 596 3.56 21.23 29.29
N SER A 597 2.95 20.74 30.37
CA SER A 597 3.24 19.41 30.93
C SER A 597 2.71 18.30 30.02
N GLU A 598 1.46 18.45 29.57
CA GLU A 598 0.83 17.51 28.64
C GLU A 598 1.49 17.52 27.27
N ARG A 599 1.81 18.69 26.74
CA ARG A 599 2.54 18.82 25.47
C ARG A 599 3.91 18.15 25.53
N ASN A 600 4.61 18.23 26.66
CA ASN A 600 5.87 17.51 26.85
C ASN A 600 5.67 15.98 26.85
N ARG A 601 4.57 15.47 27.41
CA ARG A 601 4.23 14.03 27.33
C ARG A 601 3.95 13.62 25.88
N TRP A 602 3.21 14.43 25.13
CA TRP A 602 3.00 14.20 23.70
C TRP A 602 4.32 14.22 22.93
N ASN A 603 5.18 15.20 23.16
CA ASN A 603 6.50 15.27 22.51
C ASN A 603 7.33 14.00 22.76
N LEU A 604 7.33 13.48 23.98
CA LEU A 604 8.02 12.23 24.32
C LEU A 604 7.45 11.02 23.56
N ALA A 605 6.13 10.96 23.36
CA ALA A 605 5.48 9.89 22.60
C ALA A 605 5.69 10.04 21.08
N ILE A 606 5.50 11.25 20.54
CA ILE A 606 5.68 11.58 19.12
C ILE A 606 7.13 11.35 18.68
N ASN A 607 8.11 11.58 19.55
CA ASN A 607 9.52 11.29 19.26
C ASN A 607 9.84 9.80 19.09
N LYS A 608 8.90 8.90 19.44
CA LYS A 608 9.03 7.46 19.18
C LYS A 608 8.47 7.05 17.80
N LEU A 609 7.78 7.96 17.10
CA LEU A 609 7.31 7.71 15.74
C LEU A 609 8.48 7.61 14.74
N GLY A 610 8.17 7.09 13.55
CA GLY A 610 9.04 7.25 12.41
C GLY A 610 9.30 8.73 12.12
N SER A 611 10.44 9.02 11.49
CA SER A 611 10.86 10.41 11.29
C SER A 611 9.93 11.19 10.37
N TYR A 612 9.25 10.50 9.46
CA TYR A 612 8.26 11.13 8.57
C TYR A 612 7.08 11.64 9.38
N GLU A 613 6.42 10.75 10.13
CA GLU A 613 5.23 11.09 10.91
C GLU A 613 5.55 12.15 11.96
N ARG A 614 6.69 12.00 12.65
CA ARG A 614 7.17 12.95 13.66
C ARG A 614 7.41 14.34 13.09
N ASP A 615 8.25 14.45 12.06
CA ASP A 615 8.71 15.75 11.57
C ASP A 615 7.59 16.48 10.82
N TYR A 616 6.76 15.75 10.06
CA TYR A 616 5.60 16.34 9.39
C TYR A 616 4.51 16.75 10.37
N PHE A 617 4.27 16.01 11.45
CA PHE A 617 3.36 16.47 12.49
C PHE A 617 3.82 17.81 13.09
N TYR A 618 5.09 17.93 13.49
CA TYR A 618 5.60 19.19 14.03
C TYR A 618 5.63 20.33 13.00
N LEU A 619 5.85 20.03 11.73
CA LEU A 619 5.72 21.00 10.64
C LEU A 619 4.28 21.48 10.49
N ASN A 620 3.30 20.57 10.57
CA ASN A 620 1.88 20.92 10.52
C ASN A 620 1.43 21.75 11.72
N VAL A 621 1.99 21.50 12.91
CA VAL A 621 1.83 22.41 14.06
C VAL A 621 2.35 23.81 13.73
N HIS A 622 3.52 23.93 13.10
CA HIS A 622 4.08 25.23 12.71
C HIS A 622 3.24 25.95 11.63
N ARG A 623 2.72 25.19 10.67
CA ARG A 623 1.84 25.69 9.60
C ARG A 623 0.58 26.37 10.15
N LEU A 624 -0.07 25.72 11.11
CA LEU A 624 -1.32 26.20 11.70
C LEU A 624 -1.12 27.16 12.87
N HIS A 625 -0.05 26.97 13.66
CA HIS A 625 0.22 27.70 14.91
C HIS A 625 1.71 28.00 15.06
N SER A 626 2.22 28.89 14.20
CA SER A 626 3.65 29.20 14.06
C SER A 626 4.35 29.69 15.34
N GLU A 627 3.59 30.23 16.29
CA GLU A 627 4.04 30.71 17.59
C GLU A 627 4.32 29.58 18.60
N ILE A 628 3.81 28.37 18.34
CA ILE A 628 4.02 27.21 19.21
C ILE A 628 5.38 26.59 18.91
N SER A 629 6.26 26.61 19.91
CA SER A 629 7.55 25.94 19.81
C SER A 629 7.37 24.43 19.81
N THR A 630 7.93 23.75 18.81
CA THR A 630 8.02 22.29 18.72
C THR A 630 9.48 21.81 18.82
N PRO A 631 9.72 20.55 19.20
CA PRO A 631 11.07 19.97 19.24
C PRO A 631 11.77 19.89 17.87
N LEU A 632 11.08 20.17 16.76
CA LEU A 632 11.61 20.00 15.41
C LEU A 632 12.95 20.74 15.22
N ARG A 633 13.05 22.00 15.67
CA ARG A 633 14.30 22.77 15.56
C ARG A 633 15.43 22.26 16.46
N ASP A 634 15.10 21.62 17.58
CA ASP A 634 16.11 21.04 18.49
C ASP A 634 16.86 19.88 17.83
N PHE A 635 16.28 19.26 16.80
CA PHE A 635 16.93 18.20 16.02
C PHE A 635 17.91 18.72 14.95
N ARG A 636 17.91 20.02 14.64
CA ARG A 636 18.77 20.61 13.60
C ARG A 636 20.26 20.25 13.74
N PRO A 637 20.90 20.34 14.93
CA PRO A 637 22.31 20.01 15.05
C PRO A 637 22.63 18.54 14.74
N THR A 638 21.69 17.65 15.05
CA THR A 638 21.79 16.21 14.72
C THR A 638 21.66 16.00 13.22
N VAL A 639 20.63 16.58 12.60
CA VAL A 639 20.39 16.51 11.15
C VAL A 639 21.58 17.05 10.35
N VAL A 640 22.13 18.20 10.74
CA VAL A 640 23.29 18.81 10.06
C VAL A 640 24.54 17.95 10.23
N ARG A 641 24.77 17.37 11.41
CA ARG A 641 25.95 16.52 11.66
C ARG A 641 25.97 15.30 10.77
N GLU A 642 24.84 14.61 10.68
CA GLU A 642 24.71 13.43 9.84
C GLU A 642 24.79 13.78 8.36
N LEU A 643 24.14 14.87 7.93
CA LEU A 643 24.33 15.41 6.58
C LEU A 643 25.81 15.62 6.27
N MET A 644 26.57 16.22 7.20
CA MET A 644 28.01 16.42 7.02
C MET A 644 28.81 15.11 6.97
N SER A 645 28.37 14.06 7.69
CA SER A 645 29.02 12.74 7.59
C SER A 645 28.85 12.07 6.23
N VAL A 646 27.73 12.32 5.55
CA VAL A 646 27.46 11.79 4.20
C VAL A 646 28.29 12.51 3.14
N VAL A 647 28.49 13.81 3.28
CA VAL A 647 29.18 14.63 2.26
C VAL A 647 30.68 14.81 2.51
N VAL A 648 31.23 14.19 3.55
CA VAL A 648 32.69 14.21 3.81
C VAL A 648 33.42 13.42 2.72
N LYS A 649 34.50 13.99 2.17
CA LYS A 649 35.37 13.33 1.20
C LYS A 649 36.14 12.19 1.84
N ASP A 650 36.15 11.04 1.16
CA ASP A 650 36.97 9.90 1.53
C ASP A 650 38.46 10.26 1.61
N GLY A 651 39.13 9.80 2.67
CA GLY A 651 40.59 9.92 2.83
C GLY A 651 41.10 11.20 3.49
N HIS A 652 40.23 12.07 4.00
CA HIS A 652 40.60 13.25 4.80
C HIS A 652 40.31 13.05 6.30
N ASP A 653 41.28 13.34 7.17
CA ASP A 653 41.15 13.25 8.64
C ASP A 653 40.55 14.54 9.22
N VAL A 654 39.29 14.82 8.85
CA VAL A 654 38.54 15.97 9.35
C VAL A 654 37.43 15.49 10.27
N ASP A 655 37.32 16.14 11.43
CA ASP A 655 36.26 15.85 12.39
C ASP A 655 34.90 16.36 11.86
N VAL A 656 33.93 15.45 11.74
CA VAL A 656 32.56 15.75 11.28
C VAL A 656 31.90 16.82 12.15
N HIS A 657 32.21 16.87 13.46
CA HIS A 657 31.66 17.92 14.33
C HIS A 657 32.13 19.32 13.93
N THR A 658 33.37 19.45 13.44
CA THR A 658 33.92 20.71 12.95
C THR A 658 33.21 21.18 11.66
N LEU A 659 32.89 20.26 10.75
CA LEU A 659 32.14 20.59 9.54
C LEU A 659 30.68 20.94 9.87
N ALA A 660 30.06 20.22 10.80
CA ALA A 660 28.72 20.47 11.28
C ALA A 660 28.60 21.85 11.95
N ASP A 661 29.57 22.24 12.79
CA ASP A 661 29.63 23.58 13.38
C ASP A 661 29.72 24.67 12.31
N ALA A 662 30.59 24.49 11.30
CA ALA A 662 30.71 25.44 10.20
C ALA A 662 29.42 25.59 9.40
N ALA A 663 28.70 24.48 9.17
CA ALA A 663 27.40 24.49 8.48
C ALA A 663 26.32 25.17 9.33
N LEU A 664 26.21 24.84 10.63
CA LEU A 664 25.25 25.48 11.54
C LEU A 664 25.47 26.99 11.63
N ARG A 665 26.70 27.43 11.84
CA ARG A 665 27.05 28.86 11.88
C ARG A 665 26.79 29.58 10.57
N PHE A 666 26.84 28.88 9.44
CA PHE A 666 26.39 29.42 8.16
C PHE A 666 24.88 29.55 8.10
N LEU A 667 24.12 28.52 8.48
CA LEU A 667 22.66 28.53 8.49
C LEU A 667 22.11 29.61 9.43
N ASP A 668 22.72 29.78 10.61
CA ASP A 668 22.33 30.76 11.64
C ASP A 668 22.76 32.20 11.32
N GLY A 669 23.48 32.41 10.22
CA GLY A 669 23.84 33.76 9.78
C GLY A 669 25.20 34.28 10.22
N GLU A 670 25.91 33.55 11.10
CA GLU A 670 27.22 33.97 11.62
C GLU A 670 28.32 33.95 10.57
N LEU A 671 28.24 33.03 9.61
CA LEU A 671 29.16 32.94 8.48
C LEU A 671 28.47 33.39 7.19
N SER A 672 29.24 34.10 6.33
CA SER A 672 28.88 34.22 4.92
C SER A 672 29.15 32.92 4.19
N PHE A 673 28.47 32.67 3.06
CA PHE A 673 28.69 31.45 2.27
C PHE A 673 30.16 31.31 1.81
N ARG A 674 30.83 32.43 1.52
CA ARG A 674 32.27 32.46 1.21
C ARG A 674 33.14 32.02 2.39
N CYS A 675 32.78 32.41 3.61
CA CYS A 675 33.51 32.00 4.82
C CYS A 675 33.32 30.50 5.09
N TYR A 676 32.09 30.01 4.95
CA TYR A 676 31.77 28.57 5.04
C TYR A 676 32.61 27.76 4.05
N GLN A 677 32.56 28.11 2.77
CA GLN A 677 33.29 27.40 1.70
C GLN A 677 34.81 27.40 1.94
N ARG A 678 35.38 28.49 2.48
CA ARG A 678 36.80 28.51 2.85
C ARG A 678 37.14 27.47 3.91
N LEU A 679 36.24 27.21 4.86
CA LEU A 679 36.44 26.24 5.94
C LEU A 679 36.21 24.79 5.46
N THR A 680 35.31 24.57 4.50
CA THR A 680 34.82 23.23 4.19
C THR A 680 35.20 22.68 2.81
N HIS A 681 35.60 23.52 1.83
CA HIS A 681 35.77 23.08 0.43
C HIS A 681 36.77 21.92 0.20
N GLU A 682 37.83 21.82 1.01
CA GLU A 682 38.81 20.73 0.90
C GLU A 682 38.27 19.40 1.43
N TYR A 683 37.21 19.46 2.24
CA TYR A 683 36.69 18.36 3.05
C TYR A 683 35.32 17.86 2.60
N VAL A 684 34.51 18.73 2.00
CA VAL A 684 33.13 18.42 1.59
C VAL A 684 33.09 18.13 0.10
N ASP A 685 32.49 17.01 -0.26
CA ASP A 685 32.10 16.65 -1.61
C ASP A 685 30.71 17.21 -1.90
N VAL A 686 30.68 18.29 -2.69
CA VAL A 686 29.43 19.01 -2.96
C VAL A 686 28.52 18.21 -3.89
N GLU A 687 29.06 17.29 -4.69
CA GLU A 687 28.28 16.39 -5.54
C GLU A 687 27.45 15.40 -4.71
N GLN A 688 27.83 15.13 -3.45
CA GLN A 688 27.03 14.30 -2.53
C GLN A 688 25.79 15.02 -2.00
N PHE A 689 25.68 16.35 -2.17
CA PHE A 689 24.41 17.05 -1.93
C PHE A 689 23.38 16.81 -3.03
N ASP A 690 23.81 16.28 -4.19
CA ASP A 690 22.93 15.77 -5.25
C ASP A 690 22.32 14.42 -4.84
N LEU A 691 21.83 14.33 -3.59
CA LEU A 691 21.01 13.23 -3.14
C LEU A 691 19.83 13.08 -4.10
N PRO A 692 19.39 11.84 -4.41
CA PRO A 692 18.28 11.63 -5.31
C PRO A 692 17.05 12.45 -4.91
N PRO A 693 16.21 12.92 -5.86
CA PRO A 693 15.05 13.78 -5.56
C PRO A 693 14.11 13.24 -4.48
N TYR A 694 14.07 11.92 -4.29
CA TYR A 694 13.30 11.27 -3.22
C TYR A 694 13.79 11.59 -1.81
N CYS A 695 15.01 12.11 -1.61
CA CYS A 695 15.48 12.64 -0.33
C CYS A 695 14.90 14.04 0.00
N TYR A 696 14.20 14.65 -0.95
CA TYR A 696 13.65 16.01 -0.85
C TYR A 696 12.18 16.11 -1.29
N ARG A 697 11.52 14.98 -1.62
CA ARG A 697 10.07 14.92 -1.92
C ARG A 697 9.25 15.21 -0.66
N LYS A 698 7.95 15.49 -0.83
CA LYS A 698 7.05 15.68 0.33
C LYS A 698 6.86 14.42 1.19
N ASN A 699 7.33 13.26 0.74
CA ASN A 699 7.36 12.03 1.54
C ASN A 699 8.76 11.77 2.15
N ALA A 700 9.73 12.66 1.91
CA ALA A 700 11.09 12.54 2.39
C ALA A 700 11.23 13.21 3.78
N PRO A 701 11.44 12.45 4.86
CA PRO A 701 11.63 13.03 6.18
C PRO A 701 12.92 13.84 6.30
N LYS A 702 13.02 14.61 7.39
CA LYS A 702 14.25 15.16 7.99
C LYS A 702 14.80 16.49 7.45
N ILE A 703 15.06 16.67 6.14
CA ILE A 703 15.68 17.94 5.66
C ILE A 703 14.64 19.02 5.40
N LEU A 704 13.63 18.70 4.56
CA LEU A 704 12.63 19.69 4.16
C LEU A 704 11.88 20.30 5.36
N PRO A 705 11.42 19.52 6.37
CA PRO A 705 10.81 20.10 7.57
C PRO A 705 11.71 21.09 8.33
N GLN A 706 13.03 20.87 8.36
CA GLN A 706 13.99 21.76 9.03
C GLN A 706 14.14 23.10 8.30
N ILE A 707 13.99 23.09 6.97
CA ILE A 707 13.96 24.30 6.15
C ILE A 707 12.64 25.03 6.40
N LEU A 708 11.51 24.34 6.23
CA LEU A 708 10.20 24.98 6.23
C LEU A 708 9.79 25.51 7.61
N VAL A 709 10.28 24.92 8.70
CA VAL A 709 10.05 25.42 10.07
C VAL A 709 10.89 26.67 10.41
N ASP A 710 11.85 27.09 9.57
CA ASP A 710 12.57 28.34 9.81
C ASP A 710 11.63 29.54 9.58
N PRO A 711 11.56 30.50 10.54
CA PRO A 711 10.55 31.56 10.50
C PRO A 711 10.95 32.71 9.57
N ASP A 712 12.21 32.73 9.12
CA ASP A 712 12.77 33.77 8.28
C ASP A 712 13.19 33.19 6.93
N LEU A 713 12.73 33.84 5.86
CA LEU A 713 13.05 33.48 4.49
C LEU A 713 14.57 33.47 4.24
N THR A 714 15.36 34.31 4.91
CA THR A 714 16.82 34.31 4.71
C THR A 714 17.45 33.01 5.20
N SER A 715 17.03 32.50 6.36
CA SER A 715 17.49 31.21 6.88
C SER A 715 17.07 30.05 5.97
N GLN A 716 15.83 30.05 5.48
CA GLN A 716 15.36 29.08 4.49
C GLN A 716 16.21 29.11 3.21
N LEU A 717 16.51 30.31 2.69
CA LEU A 717 17.36 30.47 1.50
C LEU A 717 18.83 30.08 1.75
N ARG A 718 19.34 30.19 2.98
CA ARG A 718 20.68 29.70 3.35
C ARG A 718 20.77 28.19 3.31
N TRP A 719 19.72 27.46 3.72
CA TRP A 719 19.63 26.02 3.49
C TRP A 719 19.71 25.68 2.01
N ILE A 720 18.91 26.34 1.18
CA ILE A 720 18.94 26.12 -0.27
C ILE A 720 20.32 26.47 -0.85
N GLN A 721 20.98 27.51 -0.33
CA GLN A 721 22.35 27.87 -0.71
C GLN A 721 23.37 26.80 -0.29
N LEU A 722 23.23 26.22 0.90
CA LEU A 722 24.09 25.13 1.39
C LEU A 722 24.05 23.93 0.42
N PHE A 723 22.83 23.51 0.04
CA PHE A 723 22.61 22.33 -0.80
C PHE A 723 22.91 22.55 -2.28
N CYS A 724 22.57 23.72 -2.83
CA CYS A 724 22.51 23.87 -4.29
C CYS A 724 23.63 24.73 -4.87
N CYS A 725 24.46 25.39 -4.05
CA CYS A 725 25.50 26.31 -4.52
C CYS A 725 26.90 25.80 -4.25
N GLN A 726 27.83 26.16 -5.13
CA GLN A 726 29.26 25.93 -4.97
C GLN A 726 30.08 27.16 -5.32
N SER A 727 31.32 27.21 -4.84
CA SER A 727 32.25 28.31 -5.11
C SER A 727 33.43 27.82 -5.92
N THR A 728 33.75 28.49 -7.04
CA THR A 728 34.98 28.17 -7.77
C THR A 728 36.21 28.66 -6.99
N ALA A 729 37.04 27.72 -6.56
CA ALA A 729 38.33 27.99 -5.95
C ALA A 729 39.36 28.45 -7.00
N LEU A 730 40.04 29.56 -6.74
CA LEU A 730 41.16 30.08 -7.51
C LEU A 730 42.38 30.13 -6.61
N LYS A 731 43.40 29.32 -6.92
CA LYS A 731 44.68 29.35 -6.24
C LYS A 731 45.57 30.44 -6.86
N PHE A 732 45.95 31.45 -6.10
CA PHE A 732 46.89 32.50 -6.55
C PHE A 732 47.92 32.76 -5.45
N ILE A 733 49.20 32.48 -5.74
CA ILE A 733 50.34 32.68 -4.82
C ILE A 733 50.09 32.04 -3.44
N GLY A 734 49.74 30.75 -3.41
CA GLY A 734 49.54 30.00 -2.17
C GLY A 734 48.28 30.36 -1.35
N LEU A 735 47.49 31.33 -1.80
CA LEU A 735 46.20 31.69 -1.20
C LEU A 735 45.04 31.20 -2.08
N THR A 736 44.05 30.56 -1.46
CA THR A 736 42.81 30.15 -2.13
C THR A 736 41.79 31.27 -2.03
N PHE A 737 41.37 31.80 -3.18
CA PHE A 737 40.30 32.79 -3.32
C PHE A 737 39.06 32.13 -3.92
N PHE A 738 37.87 32.51 -3.45
CA PHE A 738 36.61 32.04 -4.01
C PHE A 738 35.96 33.16 -4.83
N ARG A 739 35.56 32.86 -6.08
CA ARG A 739 34.80 33.76 -6.97
C ARG A 739 33.29 33.71 -6.69
N ARG A 740 32.47 34.38 -7.53
CA ARG A 740 31.00 34.29 -7.52
C ARG A 740 30.54 32.83 -7.41
N HIS A 741 29.58 32.59 -6.56
CA HIS A 741 28.96 31.27 -6.35
C HIS A 741 28.08 30.91 -7.56
N SER A 742 28.09 29.63 -7.96
CA SER A 742 27.24 29.06 -9.01
C SER A 742 26.30 28.01 -8.43
N THR A 743 25.08 27.93 -8.95
CA THR A 743 24.18 26.81 -8.65
C THR A 743 24.69 25.56 -9.36
N HIS A 744 24.99 24.48 -8.64
CA HIS A 744 25.36 23.19 -9.26
C HIS A 744 24.12 22.31 -9.49
N ASN A 745 23.12 22.40 -8.62
CA ASN A 745 21.87 21.65 -8.74
C ASN A 745 20.64 22.58 -8.90
N ASN A 746 20.30 22.91 -10.15
CA ASN A 746 19.12 23.73 -10.45
C ASN A 746 17.78 23.00 -10.23
N PRO A 747 17.64 21.70 -10.56
CA PRO A 747 16.42 20.95 -10.25
C PRO A 747 16.08 20.96 -8.76
N LEU A 748 17.03 20.62 -7.88
CA LEU A 748 16.84 20.64 -6.43
C LEU A 748 16.51 22.04 -5.91
N GLN A 749 17.21 23.07 -6.40
CA GLN A 749 16.89 24.45 -6.03
C GLN A 749 15.45 24.82 -6.39
N THR A 750 14.95 24.35 -7.53
CA THR A 750 13.57 24.61 -7.96
C THR A 750 12.57 23.91 -7.05
N GLN A 751 12.78 22.62 -6.77
CA GLN A 751 11.94 21.82 -5.88
C GLN A 751 11.88 22.40 -4.45
N LEU A 752 13.02 22.82 -3.87
CA LEU A 752 13.03 23.42 -2.54
C LEU A 752 12.35 24.80 -2.53
N LEU A 753 12.55 25.61 -3.57
CA LEU A 753 11.88 26.91 -3.69
C LEU A 753 10.37 26.77 -3.86
N GLU A 754 9.90 25.71 -4.50
CA GLU A 754 8.48 25.40 -4.68
C GLU A 754 7.82 25.14 -3.33
N GLN A 755 8.46 24.32 -2.49
CA GLN A 755 7.95 24.06 -1.15
C GLN A 755 7.92 25.33 -0.29
N VAL A 756 8.97 26.17 -0.35
CA VAL A 756 8.98 27.48 0.34
C VAL A 756 7.90 28.41 -0.20
N PHE A 757 7.62 28.38 -1.50
CA PHE A 757 6.55 29.18 -2.12
C PHE A 757 5.18 28.79 -1.58
N PHE A 758 4.85 27.49 -1.55
CA PHE A 758 3.57 27.04 -1.01
C PHE A 758 3.42 27.29 0.50
N GLU A 759 4.50 27.18 1.30
CA GLU A 759 4.45 27.61 2.71
C GLU A 759 4.16 29.11 2.84
N GLN A 760 4.78 29.94 2.00
CA GLN A 760 4.52 31.38 2.02
C GLN A 760 3.06 31.68 1.67
N LEU A 761 2.49 31.02 0.65
CA LEU A 761 1.08 31.20 0.30
C LEU A 761 0.14 30.78 1.42
N LEU A 762 0.44 29.69 2.12
CA LEU A 762 -0.31 29.26 3.30
C LEU A 762 -0.30 30.35 4.39
N HIS A 763 0.88 30.87 4.74
CA HIS A 763 1.02 31.91 5.77
C HIS A 763 0.46 33.28 5.36
N GLU A 764 0.25 33.50 4.06
CA GLU A 764 -0.41 34.69 3.51
C GLU A 764 -1.95 34.52 3.38
N ASP A 765 -2.51 33.43 3.92
CA ASP A 765 -3.93 33.04 3.79
C ASP A 765 -4.40 32.89 2.33
N ALA A 766 -3.46 32.67 1.40
CA ALA A 766 -3.72 32.49 -0.04
C ALA A 766 -3.91 31.01 -0.43
N LEU A 767 -3.63 30.09 0.49
CA LEU A 767 -3.76 28.64 0.34
C LEU A 767 -4.32 28.06 1.64
N SER A 768 -5.26 27.10 1.58
CA SER A 768 -5.78 26.45 2.78
C SER A 768 -4.81 25.38 3.32
N PHE A 769 -5.01 24.96 4.57
CA PHE A 769 -4.19 23.89 5.16
C PHE A 769 -4.34 22.56 4.41
N SER A 770 -5.57 22.18 4.01
CA SER A 770 -5.82 20.96 3.23
C SER A 770 -5.23 21.08 1.81
N ASP A 771 -5.43 22.22 1.13
CA ASP A 771 -4.82 22.42 -0.20
C ASP A 771 -3.30 22.30 -0.11
N ARG A 772 -2.67 22.83 0.95
CA ARG A 772 -1.22 22.67 1.15
C ARG A 772 -0.77 21.22 1.24
N GLN A 773 -1.60 20.31 1.76
CA GLN A 773 -1.28 18.89 1.86
C GLN A 773 -1.33 18.17 0.52
N THR A 774 -1.95 18.71 -0.52
CA THR A 774 -2.12 18.01 -1.81
C THR A 774 -1.51 18.77 -2.98
N ILE A 775 -1.58 20.10 -2.98
CA ILE A 775 -1.25 20.97 -4.11
C ILE A 775 0.17 20.79 -4.65
N GLU A 776 0.27 20.75 -5.98
CA GLU A 776 1.50 20.76 -6.76
C GLU A 776 1.49 21.92 -7.77
N LEU A 777 2.63 22.20 -8.43
CA LEU A 777 2.71 23.26 -9.43
C LEU A 777 1.74 23.05 -10.61
N ASP A 778 1.45 21.80 -10.95
CA ASP A 778 0.57 21.45 -12.07
C ASP A 778 -0.91 21.76 -11.77
N ASP A 779 -1.27 21.91 -10.50
CA ASP A 779 -2.61 22.33 -10.06
C ASP A 779 -2.80 23.85 -10.13
N LEU A 780 -1.73 24.62 -10.35
CA LEU A 780 -1.79 26.07 -10.39
C LEU A 780 -2.47 26.56 -11.67
N THR A 781 -3.38 27.52 -11.50
CA THR A 781 -3.93 28.28 -12.64
C THR A 781 -2.81 29.01 -13.40
N PRO A 782 -3.00 29.38 -14.69
CA PRO A 782 -1.97 30.08 -15.46
C PRO A 782 -1.44 31.38 -14.82
N GLU A 783 -2.29 32.12 -14.10
CA GLU A 783 -1.89 33.34 -13.38
C GLU A 783 -0.94 33.03 -12.21
N TRP A 784 -1.28 32.01 -11.40
CA TRP A 784 -0.45 31.55 -10.29
C TRP A 784 0.86 30.92 -10.77
N LEU A 785 0.86 30.24 -11.92
CA LEU A 785 2.07 29.70 -12.54
C LEU A 785 3.02 30.82 -13.00
N GLU A 786 2.47 31.91 -13.55
CA GLU A 786 3.27 33.10 -13.88
C GLU A 786 3.88 33.73 -12.61
N TYR A 787 3.10 33.82 -11.53
CA TYR A 787 3.56 34.32 -10.24
C TYR A 787 4.69 33.45 -9.67
N TRP A 788 4.54 32.13 -9.68
CA TRP A 788 5.58 31.18 -9.32
C TRP A 788 6.88 31.41 -10.13
N HIS A 789 6.79 31.53 -11.46
CA HIS A 789 7.98 31.78 -12.30
C HIS A 789 8.68 33.12 -11.98
N GLN A 790 7.93 34.14 -11.56
CA GLN A 790 8.51 35.40 -11.09
C GLN A 790 9.18 35.23 -9.73
N TYR A 791 8.51 34.54 -8.80
CA TYR A 791 9.02 34.20 -7.47
C TYR A 791 10.33 33.40 -7.55
N GLN A 792 10.36 32.31 -8.31
CA GLN A 792 11.53 31.46 -8.54
C GLN A 792 12.72 32.29 -9.06
N ARG A 793 12.50 33.14 -10.07
CA ARG A 793 13.54 34.03 -10.62
C ARG A 793 14.06 35.03 -9.59
N GLN A 794 13.20 35.57 -8.74
CA GLN A 794 13.59 36.50 -7.69
C GLN A 794 14.40 35.80 -6.59
N MET A 795 13.93 34.65 -6.10
CA MET A 795 14.61 33.91 -5.03
C MET A 795 15.93 33.32 -5.48
N ALA A 796 16.03 32.78 -6.70
CA ALA A 796 17.31 32.33 -7.27
C ALA A 796 18.37 33.45 -7.33
N ARG A 797 17.94 34.72 -7.52
CA ARG A 797 18.84 35.88 -7.44
C ARG A 797 19.21 36.23 -6.01
N LYS A 798 18.29 36.10 -5.05
CA LYS A 798 18.56 36.32 -3.62
C LYS A 798 19.55 35.30 -3.08
N ILE A 799 19.37 34.01 -3.37
CA ILE A 799 20.29 32.93 -2.98
C ILE A 799 21.73 33.23 -3.40
N LYS A 800 21.94 33.78 -4.60
CA LYS A 800 23.28 34.14 -5.11
C LYS A 800 23.89 35.38 -4.44
N ARG A 801 23.11 36.17 -3.70
CA ARG A 801 23.52 37.43 -3.06
C ARG A 801 23.72 37.30 -1.54
N LEU A 802 23.14 36.28 -0.91
CA LEU A 802 23.44 35.87 0.46
C LEU A 802 24.89 35.40 0.58
#